data_AF-A0A7K3DJ57-F1
#
_entry.id   AF-A0A7K3DJ57-F1
#
_cell.length_a   1.000
_cell.length_b   1.000
_cell.length_c   1.000
_cell.angle_alpha   90.00
_cell.angle_beta   90.00
_cell.angle_gamma   90.00
#
_symmetry.space_group_name_H-M   'P 1'
#
loop_
_entity.id
_entity.type
_entity.pdbx_description
1 polymer ?
#
loop_
_entity_poly.entity_id
_entity_poly.type
_entity_poly.pdbx_seq_one_letter_code
_entity_poly.pdbx_strand_id
1 'polypeptide(L)'
;MMTTLQVRVSEPRPGRTQYAYELRSGNGALVGPLEQEHTVPVSQDLVKGLCKEIDERVKDAAPADEGALREALVRLGGQLHDALFPQTGDLVRQLRQTAGPLLVQSNETLVPWELLHDEEDFLGLRHDMGRRAKVDGPVVDGRSSERIRRALVVGDTLGDLAPARKETELISAWLTEQGVECTVLTGADATLVRVVGELADKAAPYDLFHYSGHVSAERGAAGLLVHDRKCIDLDALRPLARRGAPPIVLINGCASASPTLDAPSRALAEAAQTMNACMSFMVMGAKTVVGTRTPVRDASALRFAEAFYGELGEQAEAGVAVRGARAALAGDGDGTWASFVLYGDPSVRITAAPAPAPQPERTARPRYTTQAFGLLRRAGEFGEPRGIITSVDLLTALLETDEVRERATVRLGSRLLRQLTEMLQYVQSHTPAGGGDLDDTTDTADSTGSADSTQGIVRSSPSVRTDGASVNGTSVQTGDRRIAFSDTIARVVEGADAAVMADGRDRVGVDDIAVAFLETGGGNCADLLKLIGIRPELLLAPVVESAARSADDGQPLALGSLGPGAAAAVRTARLLAAAKEKRISTSLLLQAFAVAGSDVLREALAGQGEDGARAYRSLGRLGRPRRHEFYSRTRDKLERLAAGAEDAGRLVDEESVLLELLADEDSSARRMLVELGVEPDELARALRATSPDP
;
A
#
# COMPACT_ATOMS: atom_id res chain seq x y z
N MET A 1 9.20 11.07 11.93
CA MET A 1 10.01 10.06 11.21
C MET A 1 10.39 8.99 12.20
N MET A 2 10.25 7.72 11.85
CA MET A 2 10.55 6.60 12.74
C MET A 2 12.05 6.28 12.74
N THR A 3 12.59 5.94 13.90
CA THR A 3 13.94 5.40 14.07
C THR A 3 13.84 3.90 14.30
N THR A 4 14.70 3.13 13.64
CA THR A 4 14.78 1.67 13.79
C THR A 4 16.10 1.27 14.43
N LEU A 5 16.03 0.59 15.57
CA LEU A 5 17.15 -0.10 16.19
C LEU A 5 17.12 -1.56 15.74
N GLN A 6 18.01 -1.93 14.82
CA GLN A 6 18.20 -3.32 14.44
C GLN A 6 19.16 -3.99 15.40
N VAL A 7 18.74 -5.12 15.95
CA VAL A 7 19.54 -5.96 16.85
C VAL A 7 19.65 -7.35 16.23
N ARG A 8 20.87 -7.86 16.11
CA ARG A 8 21.14 -9.21 15.64
C ARG A 8 21.92 -9.96 16.69
N VAL A 9 21.29 -10.98 17.25
CA VAL A 9 21.90 -11.91 18.20
C VAL A 9 22.45 -13.11 17.43
N SER A 10 23.72 -13.42 17.65
CA SER A 10 24.41 -14.55 17.06
C SER A 10 25.27 -15.25 18.10
N GLU A 11 25.56 -16.54 17.87
CA GLU A 11 26.48 -17.31 18.70
C GLU A 11 27.70 -17.70 17.84
N PRO A 12 28.65 -16.77 17.62
CA PRO A 12 29.83 -17.02 16.79
C PRO A 12 30.70 -18.18 17.31
N ARG A 13 30.62 -18.51 18.60
CA ARG A 13 31.28 -19.67 19.23
C ARG A 13 30.37 -20.22 20.33
N PRO A 14 30.40 -21.55 20.59
CA PRO A 14 29.62 -22.14 21.68
C PRO A 14 29.85 -21.41 23.01
N GLY A 15 28.77 -20.96 23.65
CA GLY A 15 28.78 -20.22 24.91
C GLY A 15 29.17 -18.75 24.80
N ARG A 16 29.38 -18.21 23.59
CA ARG A 16 29.64 -16.77 23.37
C ARG A 16 28.58 -16.18 22.49
N THR A 17 27.64 -15.49 23.11
CA THR A 17 26.61 -14.75 22.39
C THR A 17 27.06 -13.32 22.12
N GLN A 18 26.71 -12.83 20.94
CA GLN A 18 27.14 -11.55 20.41
C GLN A 18 25.90 -10.80 19.92
N TYR A 19 25.70 -9.59 20.44
CA TYR A 19 24.64 -8.68 20.02
C TYR A 19 25.24 -7.61 19.12
N ALA A 20 24.83 -7.58 17.86
CA ALA A 20 25.18 -6.56 16.90
C ALA A 20 24.04 -5.55 16.75
N TYR A 21 24.36 -4.26 16.71
CA TYR A 21 23.41 -3.15 16.71
C TYR A 21 23.64 -2.24 15.52
N GLU A 22 22.54 -1.81 14.91
CA GLU A 22 22.51 -0.79 13.87
C GLU A 22 21.33 0.16 14.08
N LEU A 23 21.56 1.48 14.01
CA LEU A 23 20.53 2.49 14.21
C LEU A 23 20.26 3.26 12.90
N ARG A 24 19.02 3.22 12.42
CA ARG A 24 18.59 3.85 11.15
C ARG A 24 17.49 4.88 11.40
N SER A 25 17.55 6.03 10.73
CA SER A 25 16.45 7.00 10.68
C SER A 25 15.79 6.97 9.30
N GLY A 26 14.53 7.37 9.18
CA GLY A 26 13.68 7.21 7.98
C GLY A 26 14.21 7.76 6.63
N ASN A 27 15.35 8.47 6.61
CA ASN A 27 16.02 8.97 5.40
C ASN A 27 17.40 8.31 5.11
N GLY A 28 17.82 7.29 5.87
CA GLY A 28 19.15 6.67 5.78
C GLY A 28 19.90 6.68 7.13
N ALA A 29 21.15 6.18 7.12
CA ALA A 29 22.00 6.12 8.29
C ALA A 29 22.06 7.49 9.00
N LEU A 30 22.00 7.51 10.34
CA LEU A 30 22.11 8.73 11.14
C LEU A 30 23.48 9.44 10.97
N VAL A 31 24.47 8.79 10.35
CA VAL A 31 25.84 9.28 10.20
C VAL A 31 26.38 8.99 8.79
N GLY A 32 26.41 10.01 7.92
CA GLY A 32 27.19 9.98 6.68
C GLY A 32 26.92 8.78 5.74
N PRO A 33 27.81 8.50 4.78
CA PRO A 33 27.66 7.40 3.82
C PRO A 33 28.09 6.02 4.38
N LEU A 34 28.44 5.91 5.66
CA LEU A 34 28.99 4.69 6.26
C LEU A 34 28.09 4.21 7.42
N GLU A 35 27.58 2.98 7.32
CA GLU A 35 26.86 2.31 8.40
C GLU A 35 27.86 1.87 9.49
N GLN A 36 27.57 2.18 10.77
CA GLN A 36 28.39 1.76 11.91
C GLN A 36 27.69 0.64 12.67
N GLU A 37 28.26 -0.56 12.62
CA GLU A 37 27.81 -1.71 13.41
C GLU A 37 28.52 -1.72 14.76
N HIS A 38 27.76 -1.70 15.86
CA HIS A 38 28.29 -1.89 17.20
C HIS A 38 28.11 -3.34 17.62
N THR A 39 29.09 -3.91 18.33
CA THR A 39 28.96 -5.28 18.78
C THR A 39 29.39 -5.48 20.21
N VAL A 40 28.54 -6.18 20.97
CA VAL A 40 28.74 -6.44 22.40
C VAL A 40 28.72 -7.96 22.65
N PRO A 41 29.76 -8.53 23.29
CA PRO A 41 29.71 -9.89 23.80
C PRO A 41 28.84 -9.92 25.06
N VAL A 42 27.81 -10.78 25.08
CA VAL A 42 26.80 -10.80 26.13
C VAL A 42 26.70 -12.20 26.74
N SER A 43 26.61 -12.27 28.07
CA SER A 43 26.27 -13.51 28.78
C SER A 43 24.77 -13.76 28.66
N GLN A 44 24.38 -14.74 27.86
CA GLN A 44 22.97 -15.11 27.70
C GLN A 44 22.32 -15.63 28.99
N ASP A 45 23.10 -16.29 29.85
CA ASP A 45 22.58 -16.75 31.14
C ASP A 45 22.26 -15.58 32.07
N LEU A 46 23.09 -14.53 32.04
CA LEU A 46 22.82 -13.29 32.79
C LEU A 46 21.57 -12.60 32.25
N VAL A 47 21.46 -12.42 30.93
CA VAL A 47 20.28 -11.80 30.29
C VAL A 47 19.01 -12.55 30.64
N LYS A 48 19.01 -13.89 30.51
CA LYS A 48 17.88 -14.73 30.89
C LYS A 48 17.55 -14.59 32.36
N GLY A 49 18.54 -14.62 33.24
CA GLY A 49 18.37 -14.44 34.69
C GLY A 49 17.71 -13.10 35.03
N LEU A 50 18.19 -12.00 34.44
CA LEU A 50 17.62 -10.66 34.64
C LEU A 50 16.19 -10.56 34.10
N CYS A 51 15.91 -11.08 32.91
CA CYS A 51 14.54 -11.09 32.35
C CYS A 51 13.59 -11.87 33.27
N LYS A 52 14.04 -13.01 33.78
CA LYS A 52 13.30 -13.88 34.68
C LYS A 52 12.94 -13.17 35.99
N GLU A 53 13.90 -12.44 36.58
CA GLU A 53 13.68 -11.66 37.81
C GLU A 53 12.74 -10.47 37.54
N ILE A 54 12.89 -9.78 36.42
CA ILE A 54 11.98 -8.69 36.03
C ILE A 54 10.54 -9.21 35.90
N ASP A 55 10.32 -10.28 35.13
CA ASP A 55 8.97 -10.83 34.90
C ASP A 55 8.34 -11.33 36.22
N GLU A 56 9.12 -11.94 37.13
CA GLU A 56 8.65 -12.33 38.48
C GLU A 56 8.23 -11.12 39.31
N ARG A 57 9.05 -10.06 39.35
CA ARG A 57 8.74 -8.84 40.12
C ARG A 57 7.48 -8.14 39.63
N VAL A 58 7.30 -8.05 38.32
CA VAL A 58 6.10 -7.43 37.73
C VAL A 58 4.86 -8.28 38.03
N LYS A 59 4.98 -9.60 37.97
CA LYS A 59 3.87 -10.53 38.25
C LYS A 59 3.41 -10.48 39.70
N ASP A 60 4.34 -10.48 40.65
CA ASP A 60 4.04 -10.61 42.08
C ASP A 60 3.82 -9.26 42.79
N ALA A 61 3.83 -8.16 42.03
CA ALA A 61 3.66 -6.81 42.55
C ALA A 61 2.31 -6.60 43.26
N ALA A 62 2.36 -6.40 44.59
CA ALA A 62 1.22 -5.94 45.36
C ALA A 62 1.10 -4.40 45.29
N PRO A 63 -0.13 -3.83 45.35
CA PRO A 63 -0.33 -2.38 45.31
C PRO A 63 0.37 -1.60 46.44
N ALA A 64 0.67 -2.24 47.58
CA ALA A 64 1.40 -1.58 48.68
C ALA A 64 2.92 -1.49 48.44
N ASP A 65 3.46 -2.24 47.48
CA ASP A 65 4.90 -2.40 47.25
C ASP A 65 5.38 -1.68 45.97
N GLU A 66 4.55 -0.78 45.42
CA GLU A 66 4.76 -0.13 44.13
C GLU A 66 6.08 0.68 44.06
N GLY A 67 6.45 1.36 45.15
CA GLY A 67 7.75 2.05 45.25
C GLY A 67 8.94 1.08 45.20
N ALA A 68 8.86 -0.03 45.94
CA ALA A 68 9.90 -1.05 45.97
C ALA A 68 10.01 -1.78 44.63
N LEU A 69 8.89 -2.00 43.94
CA LEU A 69 8.88 -2.53 42.58
C LEU A 69 9.58 -1.57 41.61
N ARG A 70 9.27 -0.28 41.64
CA ARG A 70 9.92 0.71 40.76
C ARG A 70 11.43 0.71 40.96
N GLU A 71 11.91 0.73 42.22
CA GLU A 71 13.34 0.64 42.53
C GLU A 71 13.97 -0.65 42.00
N ALA A 72 13.28 -1.79 42.13
CA ALA A 72 13.74 -3.06 41.59
C ALA A 72 13.83 -3.03 40.04
N LEU A 73 12.82 -2.48 39.36
CA LEU A 73 12.82 -2.35 37.91
C LEU A 73 13.91 -1.38 37.41
N VAL A 74 14.16 -0.27 38.10
CA VAL A 74 15.26 0.64 37.75
C VAL A 74 16.60 -0.08 37.85
N ARG A 75 16.82 -0.82 38.95
CA ARG A 75 18.06 -1.59 39.16
C ARG A 75 18.25 -2.68 38.11
N LEU A 76 17.23 -3.53 37.90
CA LEU A 76 17.32 -4.67 36.98
C LEU A 76 17.34 -4.23 35.52
N GLY A 77 16.52 -3.22 35.17
CA GLY A 77 16.50 -2.60 33.85
C GLY A 77 17.81 -1.90 33.51
N GLY A 78 18.47 -1.27 34.49
CA GLY A 78 19.81 -0.71 34.35
C GLY A 78 20.87 -1.78 34.14
N GLN A 79 20.87 -2.85 34.95
CA GLN A 79 21.77 -3.98 34.78
C GLN A 79 21.61 -4.66 33.41
N LEU A 80 20.36 -4.78 32.93
CA LEU A 80 20.09 -5.36 31.62
C LEU A 80 20.52 -4.42 30.49
N HIS A 81 20.28 -3.12 30.63
CA HIS A 81 20.78 -2.10 29.70
C HIS A 81 22.31 -2.18 29.59
N ASP A 82 23.00 -2.23 30.73
CA ASP A 82 24.46 -2.29 30.80
C ASP A 82 25.06 -3.58 30.23
N ALA A 83 24.34 -4.69 30.38
CA ALA A 83 24.75 -5.97 29.83
C ALA A 83 24.59 -6.03 28.30
N LEU A 84 23.61 -5.30 27.74
CA LEU A 84 23.26 -5.35 26.32
C LEU A 84 23.99 -4.29 25.50
N PHE A 85 24.04 -3.05 25.98
CA PHE A 85 24.57 -1.93 25.21
C PHE A 85 26.07 -1.68 25.46
N PRO A 86 26.78 -1.11 24.47
CA PRO A 86 28.17 -0.70 24.67
C PRO A 86 28.24 0.44 25.71
N GLN A 87 29.08 0.25 26.72
CA GLN A 87 29.31 1.18 27.83
C GLN A 87 29.90 2.53 27.40
N THR A 88 30.55 2.56 26.23
CA THR A 88 31.10 3.78 25.63
C THR A 88 30.76 3.76 24.14
N GLY A 89 30.22 4.85 23.61
CA GLY A 89 29.95 4.96 22.17
C GLY A 89 28.79 5.89 21.81
N ASP A 90 28.68 6.14 20.51
CA ASP A 90 27.67 7.03 19.94
C ASP A 90 26.27 6.41 19.93
N LEU A 91 26.13 5.07 19.96
CA LEU A 91 24.83 4.38 19.91
C LEU A 91 23.88 4.79 21.03
N VAL A 92 24.28 4.67 22.30
CA VAL A 92 23.42 5.01 23.45
C VAL A 92 23.08 6.50 23.43
N ARG A 93 24.04 7.36 23.07
CA ARG A 93 23.81 8.81 22.92
C ARG A 93 22.80 9.11 21.81
N GLN A 94 22.92 8.47 20.66
CA GLN A 94 22.01 8.65 19.53
C GLN A 94 20.60 8.13 19.83
N LEU A 95 20.50 7.00 20.55
CA LEU A 95 19.23 6.47 21.00
C LEU A 95 18.53 7.46 21.95
N ARG A 96 19.26 8.02 22.92
CA ARG A 96 18.77 9.08 23.83
C ARG A 96 18.31 10.33 23.09
N GLN A 97 19.01 10.72 22.02
CA GLN A 97 18.70 11.91 21.22
C GLN A 97 17.60 11.68 20.17
N THR A 98 17.14 10.44 20.01
CA THR A 98 16.12 10.11 19.01
C THR A 98 14.78 10.73 19.38
N ALA A 99 14.26 11.56 18.47
CA ALA A 99 12.92 12.11 18.55
C ALA A 99 11.94 11.29 17.70
N GLY A 100 10.77 10.98 18.26
CA GLY A 100 9.70 10.24 17.58
C GLY A 100 9.74 8.72 17.82
N PRO A 101 8.97 7.94 17.03
CA PRO A 101 8.76 6.52 17.27
C PRO A 101 10.03 5.67 17.11
N LEU A 102 10.17 4.68 17.98
CA LEU A 102 11.30 3.75 18.02
C LEU A 102 10.84 2.33 17.71
N LEU A 103 11.32 1.75 16.61
CA LEU A 103 11.08 0.36 16.25
C LEU A 103 12.30 -0.49 16.57
N VAL A 104 12.18 -1.44 17.50
CA VAL A 104 13.23 -2.42 17.79
C VAL A 104 13.02 -3.66 16.92
N GLN A 105 13.92 -3.90 15.96
CA GLN A 105 13.87 -5.09 15.11
C GLN A 105 14.91 -6.10 15.59
N SER A 106 14.48 -7.27 16.07
CA SER A 106 15.39 -8.24 16.69
C SER A 106 15.03 -9.70 16.38
N ASN A 107 16.02 -10.59 16.38
CA ASN A 107 15.80 -12.04 16.51
C ASN A 107 15.86 -12.52 17.97
N GLU A 108 16.01 -11.60 18.93
CA GLU A 108 15.88 -11.85 20.36
C GLU A 108 14.47 -11.47 20.83
N THR A 109 13.77 -12.43 21.43
CA THR A 109 12.35 -12.32 21.78
C THR A 109 12.13 -12.08 23.27
N LEU A 110 13.05 -12.55 24.13
CA LEU A 110 12.85 -12.56 25.58
C LEU A 110 13.09 -11.18 26.20
N VAL A 111 14.07 -10.44 25.67
CA VAL A 111 14.50 -9.15 26.23
C VAL A 111 13.33 -8.16 26.29
N PRO A 112 13.02 -7.63 27.50
CA PRO A 112 12.08 -6.53 27.67
C PRO A 112 12.74 -5.19 27.31
N TRP A 113 12.76 -4.88 26.01
CA TRP A 113 13.40 -3.66 25.49
C TRP A 113 12.80 -2.36 26.07
N GLU A 114 11.53 -2.41 26.46
CA GLU A 114 10.74 -1.33 27.06
C GLU A 114 11.19 -1.03 28.49
N LEU A 115 11.67 -2.04 29.21
CA LEU A 115 12.12 -1.97 30.60
C LEU A 115 13.63 -1.72 30.75
N LEU A 116 14.34 -1.50 29.64
CA LEU A 116 15.72 -1.03 29.72
C LEU A 116 15.74 0.39 30.28
N HIS A 117 16.53 0.59 31.33
CA HIS A 117 16.64 1.88 32.02
C HIS A 117 18.00 2.49 31.74
N ASP A 118 18.02 3.62 31.06
CA ASP A 118 19.25 4.27 30.61
C ASP A 118 19.79 5.29 31.62
N GLU A 119 19.71 4.99 32.92
CA GLU A 119 19.98 5.88 34.06
C GLU A 119 19.01 7.06 34.23
N GLU A 120 18.34 7.52 33.17
CA GLU A 120 17.38 8.62 33.22
C GLU A 120 15.93 8.12 33.32
N ASP A 121 15.51 7.22 32.42
CA ASP A 121 14.16 6.64 32.44
C ASP A 121 14.09 5.32 31.66
N PHE A 122 12.96 4.63 31.74
CA PHE A 122 12.68 3.45 30.94
C PHE A 122 12.42 3.81 29.48
N LEU A 123 13.01 3.06 28.53
CA LEU A 123 12.80 3.30 27.10
C LEU A 123 11.32 3.30 26.70
N GLY A 124 10.51 2.41 27.31
CA GLY A 124 9.08 2.28 27.06
C GLY A 124 8.20 3.38 27.65
N LEU A 125 8.73 4.22 28.55
CA LEU A 125 8.08 5.43 29.07
C LEU A 125 8.56 6.69 28.34
N ARG A 126 9.76 6.66 27.75
CA ARG A 126 10.31 7.77 26.97
C ARG A 126 9.87 7.77 25.51
N HIS A 127 9.91 6.62 24.84
CA HIS A 127 9.72 6.52 23.38
C HIS A 127 8.39 5.85 23.01
N ASP A 128 7.80 6.29 21.89
CA ASP A 128 6.69 5.59 21.23
C ASP A 128 7.23 4.30 20.59
N MET A 129 7.34 3.24 21.41
CA MET A 129 8.16 2.07 21.08
C MET A 129 7.32 0.88 20.59
N GLY A 130 7.73 0.27 19.47
CA GLY A 130 7.24 -1.02 18.99
C GLY A 130 8.38 -2.01 18.77
N ARG A 131 8.09 -3.31 18.71
CA ARG A 131 9.08 -4.34 18.38
C ARG A 131 8.67 -5.23 17.22
N ARG A 132 9.63 -5.59 16.36
CA ARG A 132 9.45 -6.51 15.24
C ARG A 132 10.38 -7.71 15.38
N ALA A 133 9.81 -8.88 15.65
CA ALA A 133 10.57 -10.12 15.68
C ALA A 133 10.88 -10.61 14.26
N LYS A 134 12.02 -11.26 14.07
CA LYS A 134 12.27 -12.09 12.88
C LYS A 134 11.62 -13.45 13.07
N VAL A 135 10.82 -13.88 12.10
CA VAL A 135 10.16 -15.18 12.08
C VAL A 135 10.62 -15.96 10.86
N ASP A 136 10.68 -17.28 11.00
CA ASP A 136 10.95 -18.20 9.89
C ASP A 136 9.62 -18.57 9.23
N GLY A 137 9.46 -18.23 7.95
CA GLY A 137 8.27 -18.58 7.16
C GLY A 137 7.50 -17.39 6.58
N PRO A 138 6.49 -17.67 5.75
CA PRO A 138 5.72 -16.64 5.08
C PRO A 138 4.86 -15.85 6.08
N VAL A 139 4.94 -14.52 6.00
CA VAL A 139 4.05 -13.61 6.71
C VAL A 139 3.01 -13.11 5.71
N VAL A 140 1.75 -13.12 6.13
CA VAL A 140 0.63 -12.62 5.32
C VAL A 140 0.76 -11.10 5.22
N ASP A 141 0.69 -10.56 4.01
CA ASP A 141 0.53 -9.12 3.88
C ASP A 141 -0.86 -8.72 4.36
N GLY A 142 -0.92 -8.01 5.47
CA GLY A 142 -2.18 -7.58 6.06
C GLY A 142 -2.67 -6.25 5.52
N ARG A 143 -3.93 -5.95 5.82
CA ARG A 143 -4.55 -4.66 5.48
C ARG A 143 -3.91 -3.52 6.26
N SER A 144 -3.90 -2.33 5.68
CA SER A 144 -3.75 -1.08 6.43
C SER A 144 -5.13 -0.52 6.74
N SER A 145 -5.27 0.16 7.87
CA SER A 145 -6.44 0.98 8.15
C SER A 145 -5.99 2.36 8.58
N GLU A 146 -6.58 3.40 7.99
CA GLU A 146 -6.32 4.79 8.36
C GLU A 146 -7.17 5.23 9.57
N ARG A 147 -8.28 4.51 9.83
CA ARG A 147 -9.25 4.81 10.88
C ARG A 147 -9.98 3.55 11.34
N ILE A 148 -10.24 3.44 12.63
CA ILE A 148 -11.05 2.38 13.21
C ILE A 148 -12.53 2.67 12.92
N ARG A 149 -13.17 1.85 12.08
CA ARG A 149 -14.60 1.90 11.81
C ARG A 149 -15.34 0.73 12.43
N ARG A 150 -14.72 -0.45 12.44
CA ARG A 150 -15.33 -1.67 12.98
C ARG A 150 -14.39 -2.36 13.95
N ALA A 151 -14.93 -2.75 15.10
CA ALA A 151 -14.21 -3.48 16.13
C ALA A 151 -14.91 -4.80 16.45
N LEU A 152 -14.13 -5.87 16.54
CA LEU A 152 -14.56 -7.13 17.15
C LEU A 152 -14.01 -7.15 18.58
N VAL A 153 -14.90 -7.16 19.57
CA VAL A 153 -14.57 -7.19 21.00
C VAL A 153 -14.98 -8.56 21.56
N VAL A 154 -14.02 -9.31 22.06
CA VAL A 154 -14.24 -10.67 22.58
C VAL A 154 -13.72 -10.75 24.01
N GLY A 155 -14.55 -11.22 24.93
CA GLY A 155 -14.07 -11.43 26.29
C GLY A 155 -14.98 -12.30 27.14
N ASP A 156 -14.50 -12.65 28.34
CA ASP A 156 -15.19 -13.59 29.25
C ASP A 156 -15.72 -14.83 28.52
N THR A 157 -14.86 -15.45 27.71
CA THR A 157 -15.26 -16.49 26.73
C THR A 157 -15.68 -17.81 27.39
N LEU A 158 -15.24 -18.06 28.62
CA LEU A 158 -15.63 -19.21 29.43
C LEU A 158 -16.72 -18.88 30.46
N GLY A 159 -17.05 -17.60 30.65
CA GLY A 159 -18.04 -17.14 31.64
C GLY A 159 -17.54 -17.15 33.09
N ASP A 160 -16.23 -17.27 33.31
CA ASP A 160 -15.56 -17.35 34.61
C ASP A 160 -14.75 -16.09 34.97
N LEU A 161 -14.71 -15.09 34.08
CA LEU A 161 -13.93 -13.86 34.24
C LEU A 161 -14.84 -12.62 34.24
N ALA A 162 -15.53 -12.37 35.35
CA ALA A 162 -16.36 -11.18 35.53
C ALA A 162 -15.62 -9.85 35.22
N PRO A 163 -14.33 -9.69 35.55
CA PRO A 163 -13.58 -8.48 35.18
C PRO A 163 -13.37 -8.33 33.66
N ALA A 164 -13.10 -9.41 32.93
CA ALA A 164 -12.98 -9.39 31.46
C ALA A 164 -14.31 -9.04 30.78
N ARG A 165 -15.43 -9.47 31.36
CA ARG A 165 -16.77 -9.06 30.94
C ARG A 165 -16.97 -7.56 31.10
N LYS A 166 -16.63 -7.02 32.29
CA LYS A 166 -16.72 -5.59 32.56
C LYS A 166 -15.85 -4.77 31.61
N GLU A 167 -14.64 -5.24 31.31
CA GLU A 167 -13.77 -4.62 30.32
C GLU A 167 -14.40 -4.60 28.92
N THR A 168 -14.88 -5.75 28.46
CA THR A 168 -15.56 -5.87 27.16
C THR A 168 -16.76 -4.93 27.05
N GLU A 169 -17.58 -4.82 28.10
CA GLU A 169 -18.72 -3.90 28.17
C GLU A 169 -18.29 -2.43 28.09
N LEU A 170 -17.32 -2.02 28.91
CA LEU A 170 -16.86 -0.63 28.95
C LEU A 170 -16.15 -0.21 27.66
N ILE A 171 -15.26 -1.06 27.13
CA ILE A 171 -14.51 -0.76 25.91
C ILE A 171 -15.44 -0.72 24.69
N SER A 172 -16.37 -1.68 24.57
CA SER A 172 -17.32 -1.66 23.45
C SER A 172 -18.26 -0.45 23.48
N ALA A 173 -18.72 -0.05 24.67
CA ALA A 173 -19.51 1.17 24.86
C ALA A 173 -18.71 2.41 24.46
N TRP A 174 -17.49 2.54 24.98
CA TRP A 174 -16.61 3.67 24.70
C TRP A 174 -16.28 3.77 23.19
N LEU A 175 -15.96 2.65 22.53
CA LEU A 175 -15.71 2.61 21.09
C LEU A 175 -16.95 3.03 20.29
N THR A 176 -18.14 2.59 20.72
CA THR A 176 -19.40 2.96 20.09
C THR A 176 -19.69 4.46 20.23
N GLU A 177 -19.39 5.05 21.39
CA GLU A 177 -19.48 6.50 21.61
C GLU A 177 -18.56 7.29 20.67
N GLN A 178 -17.40 6.73 20.35
CA GLN A 178 -16.49 7.31 19.37
C GLN A 178 -16.90 7.06 17.91
N GLY A 179 -18.01 6.38 17.63
CA GLY A 179 -18.48 6.12 16.27
C GLY A 179 -18.00 4.81 15.63
N VAL A 180 -17.39 3.92 16.41
CA VAL A 180 -16.94 2.60 15.95
C VAL A 180 -18.08 1.59 16.05
N GLU A 181 -18.35 0.87 14.96
CA GLU A 181 -19.29 -0.26 14.97
C GLU A 181 -18.66 -1.45 15.71
N CYS A 182 -19.22 -1.80 16.86
CA CYS A 182 -18.73 -2.90 17.69
C CYS A 182 -19.57 -4.17 17.52
N THR A 183 -18.91 -5.29 17.23
CA THR A 183 -19.47 -6.64 17.43
C THR A 183 -18.87 -7.23 18.69
N VAL A 184 -19.71 -7.66 19.63
CA VAL A 184 -19.28 -8.17 20.94
C VAL A 184 -19.63 -9.66 21.06
N LEU A 185 -18.64 -10.49 21.41
CA LEU A 185 -18.83 -11.93 21.65
C LEU A 185 -18.34 -12.30 23.06
N THR A 186 -19.20 -12.90 23.88
CA THR A 186 -18.87 -13.35 25.24
C THR A 186 -19.48 -14.72 25.54
N GLY A 187 -18.95 -15.44 26.54
CA GLY A 187 -19.48 -16.74 26.97
C GLY A 187 -19.76 -17.71 25.81
N ALA A 188 -20.97 -18.26 25.77
CA ALA A 188 -21.39 -19.24 24.76
C ALA A 188 -21.42 -18.69 23.31
N ASP A 189 -21.46 -17.36 23.13
CA ASP A 189 -21.41 -16.75 21.81
C ASP A 189 -19.98 -16.70 21.25
N ALA A 190 -18.96 -16.68 22.10
CA ALA A 190 -17.56 -16.62 21.72
C ALA A 190 -17.01 -18.01 21.35
N THR A 191 -17.62 -18.70 20.39
CA THR A 191 -17.10 -20.00 19.89
C THR A 191 -15.97 -19.80 18.88
N LEU A 192 -15.09 -20.80 18.74
CA LEU A 192 -13.99 -20.77 17.76
C LEU A 192 -14.49 -20.44 16.34
N VAL A 193 -15.55 -21.13 15.89
CA VAL A 193 -16.11 -20.96 14.55
C VAL A 193 -16.65 -19.54 14.35
N ARG A 194 -17.34 -18.98 15.35
CA ARG A 194 -17.91 -17.63 15.25
C ARG A 194 -16.81 -16.57 15.28
N VAL A 195 -15.87 -16.63 16.21
CA VAL A 195 -14.79 -15.63 16.29
C VAL A 195 -13.93 -15.64 15.03
N VAL A 196 -13.51 -16.83 14.55
CA VAL A 196 -12.73 -16.94 13.31
C VAL A 196 -13.57 -16.53 12.09
N GLY A 197 -14.87 -16.87 12.08
CA GLY A 197 -15.80 -16.46 11.03
C GLY A 197 -15.93 -14.95 10.91
N GLU A 198 -16.08 -14.25 12.03
CA GLU A 198 -16.10 -12.78 12.11
C GLU A 198 -14.76 -12.18 11.63
N LEU A 199 -13.64 -12.67 12.15
CA LEU A 199 -12.31 -12.22 11.72
C LEU A 199 -12.06 -12.47 10.23
N ALA A 200 -12.68 -13.50 9.67
CA ALA A 200 -12.61 -13.88 8.27
C ALA A 200 -13.82 -13.40 7.43
N ASP A 201 -14.60 -12.40 7.87
CA ASP A 201 -15.65 -11.79 7.05
C ASP A 201 -15.03 -10.92 5.94
N LYS A 202 -15.61 -11.05 4.75
CA LYS A 202 -15.16 -10.50 3.46
C LYS A 202 -15.90 -9.21 3.13
N ALA A 203 -17.17 -9.17 3.50
CA ALA A 203 -18.06 -8.05 3.21
C ALA A 203 -17.85 -6.91 4.21
N ALA A 204 -17.56 -7.27 5.46
CA ALA A 204 -17.35 -6.33 6.54
C ALA A 204 -16.11 -6.74 7.36
N PRO A 205 -14.89 -6.35 6.95
CA PRO A 205 -13.71 -6.68 7.71
C PRO A 205 -13.57 -5.76 8.95
N TYR A 206 -12.93 -6.27 10.00
CA TYR A 206 -12.66 -5.48 11.22
C TYR A 206 -11.36 -4.70 11.12
N ASP A 207 -11.32 -3.49 11.69
CA ASP A 207 -10.12 -2.66 11.81
C ASP A 207 -9.38 -2.94 13.13
N LEU A 208 -10.16 -3.25 14.17
CA LEU A 208 -9.71 -3.51 15.53
C LEU A 208 -10.19 -4.88 16.01
N PHE A 209 -9.31 -5.64 16.64
CA PHE A 209 -9.67 -6.80 17.45
C PHE A 209 -9.24 -6.57 18.89
N HIS A 210 -10.18 -6.62 19.82
CA HIS A 210 -9.93 -6.55 21.25
C HIS A 210 -10.26 -7.90 21.86
N TYR A 211 -9.32 -8.49 22.60
CA TYR A 211 -9.52 -9.72 23.34
C TYR A 211 -9.16 -9.53 24.82
N SER A 212 -10.08 -9.92 25.72
CA SER A 212 -9.84 -9.97 27.16
C SER A 212 -10.22 -11.35 27.71
N GLY A 213 -9.22 -12.13 28.16
CA GLY A 213 -9.47 -13.49 28.62
C GLY A 213 -8.23 -14.36 28.79
N HIS A 214 -8.44 -15.67 28.92
CA HIS A 214 -7.35 -16.62 29.14
C HIS A 214 -6.52 -16.90 27.88
N VAL A 215 -5.24 -17.18 28.06
CA VAL A 215 -4.34 -17.71 27.02
C VAL A 215 -3.94 -19.13 27.43
N SER A 216 -4.07 -20.08 26.52
CA SER A 216 -3.73 -21.49 26.76
C SER A 216 -2.51 -21.91 25.95
N ALA A 217 -1.75 -22.87 26.48
CA ALA A 217 -0.70 -23.59 25.77
C ALA A 217 -1.06 -25.05 25.47
N GLU A 218 -2.31 -25.47 25.72
CA GLU A 218 -2.74 -26.84 25.43
C GLU A 218 -2.62 -27.12 23.93
N ARG A 219 -1.92 -28.21 23.59
CA ARG A 219 -1.63 -28.71 22.21
C ARG A 219 -0.43 -28.09 21.49
N GLY A 220 0.55 -27.55 22.21
CA GLY A 220 1.85 -27.20 21.62
C GLY A 220 1.90 -25.91 20.81
N ALA A 221 0.77 -25.19 20.71
CA ALA A 221 0.70 -23.83 20.21
C ALA A 221 -0.08 -22.98 21.22
N ALA A 222 0.48 -21.83 21.61
CA ALA A 222 -0.24 -20.91 22.51
C ALA A 222 -1.32 -20.16 21.73
N GLY A 223 -2.50 -20.00 22.32
CA GLY A 223 -3.64 -19.37 21.66
C GLY A 223 -4.66 -18.79 22.64
N LEU A 224 -5.54 -17.94 22.11
CA LEU A 224 -6.58 -17.27 22.88
C LEU A 224 -7.71 -18.27 23.18
N LEU A 225 -8.06 -18.46 24.45
CA LEU A 225 -9.13 -19.38 24.82
C LEU A 225 -10.51 -18.82 24.45
N VAL A 226 -11.31 -19.65 23.81
CA VAL A 226 -12.68 -19.36 23.45
C VAL A 226 -13.61 -20.40 24.07
N HIS A 227 -14.92 -20.26 23.84
CA HIS A 227 -15.92 -21.20 24.36
C HIS A 227 -15.56 -22.67 24.09
N ASP A 228 -16.05 -23.58 24.94
CA ASP A 228 -15.70 -25.01 24.94
C ASP A 228 -14.20 -25.31 25.09
N ARG A 229 -13.44 -24.38 25.69
CA ARG A 229 -11.99 -24.46 25.89
C ARG A 229 -11.22 -24.74 24.59
N LYS A 230 -11.72 -24.22 23.47
CA LYS A 230 -10.97 -24.20 22.20
C LYS A 230 -10.02 -23.02 22.18
N CYS A 231 -9.04 -23.03 21.27
CA CYS A 231 -8.03 -21.98 21.18
C CYS A 231 -8.03 -21.35 19.79
N ILE A 232 -7.81 -20.04 19.73
CA ILE A 232 -7.39 -19.32 18.52
C ILE A 232 -5.87 -19.26 18.53
N ASP A 233 -5.24 -20.23 17.86
CA ASP A 233 -3.80 -20.28 17.58
C ASP A 233 -3.53 -19.92 16.12
N LEU A 234 -2.26 -20.04 15.68
CA LEU A 234 -1.87 -19.75 14.30
C LEU A 234 -2.62 -20.60 13.26
N ASP A 235 -2.95 -21.87 13.59
CA ASP A 235 -3.63 -22.76 12.67
C ASP A 235 -5.13 -22.43 12.55
N ALA A 236 -5.77 -22.05 13.66
CA ALA A 236 -7.12 -21.52 13.66
C ALA A 236 -7.25 -20.22 12.84
N LEU A 237 -6.19 -19.41 12.75
CA LEU A 237 -6.18 -18.16 11.98
C LEU A 237 -5.86 -18.35 10.49
N ARG A 238 -5.55 -19.55 10.00
CA ARG A 238 -5.29 -19.83 8.57
C ARG A 238 -6.36 -19.32 7.60
N PRO A 239 -7.67 -19.28 7.93
CA PRO A 239 -8.69 -18.68 7.05
C PRO A 239 -8.44 -17.20 6.72
N LEU A 240 -7.63 -16.51 7.52
CA LEU A 240 -7.23 -15.11 7.30
C LEU A 240 -6.07 -14.97 6.31
N ALA A 241 -5.40 -16.06 5.89
CA ALA A 241 -4.15 -16.01 5.13
C ALA A 241 -4.20 -15.24 3.80
N ARG A 242 -5.39 -15.02 3.23
CA ARG A 242 -5.58 -14.23 2.00
C ARG A 242 -5.95 -12.76 2.24
N ARG A 243 -6.21 -12.36 3.48
CA ARG A 243 -6.83 -11.07 3.83
C ARG A 243 -6.13 -10.32 4.94
N GLY A 244 -5.41 -11.07 5.76
CA GLY A 244 -4.81 -10.61 6.98
C GLY A 244 -5.80 -10.42 8.14
N ALA A 245 -5.25 -10.47 9.33
CA ALA A 245 -5.88 -10.09 10.58
C ALA A 245 -6.28 -8.60 10.60
N PRO A 246 -7.13 -8.20 11.54
CA PRO A 246 -7.35 -6.78 11.83
C PRO A 246 -6.01 -6.06 12.02
N PRO A 247 -5.82 -4.87 11.41
CA PRO A 247 -4.54 -4.16 11.46
C PRO A 247 -4.10 -3.80 12.89
N ILE A 248 -5.07 -3.60 13.79
CA ILE A 248 -4.84 -3.26 15.19
C ILE A 248 -5.44 -4.37 16.05
N VAL A 249 -4.63 -4.94 16.95
CA VAL A 249 -5.05 -5.98 17.87
C VAL A 249 -4.62 -5.63 19.28
N LEU A 250 -5.51 -5.75 20.27
CA LEU A 250 -5.21 -5.65 21.70
C LEU A 250 -5.58 -6.96 22.39
N ILE A 251 -4.62 -7.58 23.07
CA ILE A 251 -4.79 -8.86 23.78
C ILE A 251 -4.47 -8.61 25.26
N ASN A 252 -5.51 -8.42 26.06
CA ASN A 252 -5.46 -8.51 27.51
C ASN A 252 -5.58 -9.97 27.92
N GLY A 253 -4.48 -10.69 27.73
CA GLY A 253 -4.37 -12.13 27.91
C GLY A 253 -3.75 -12.52 29.25
N CYS A 254 -4.44 -13.38 30.00
CA CYS A 254 -3.87 -14.03 31.19
C CYS A 254 -3.45 -15.46 30.86
N ALA A 255 -2.14 -15.64 30.67
CA ALA A 255 -1.52 -16.95 30.45
C ALA A 255 -1.39 -17.74 31.77
N SER A 256 -1.31 -19.07 31.65
CA SER A 256 -1.07 -19.95 32.79
C SER A 256 -0.09 -21.05 32.40
N ALA A 257 1.03 -21.16 33.13
CA ALA A 257 2.03 -22.20 32.93
C ALA A 257 1.99 -23.27 34.03
N SER A 258 2.73 -24.37 33.82
CA SER A 258 2.74 -25.50 34.74
C SER A 258 3.11 -25.07 36.17
N PRO A 259 2.34 -25.47 37.19
CA PRO A 259 2.65 -25.16 38.59
C PRO A 259 3.92 -25.86 39.08
N THR A 260 4.44 -26.85 38.34
CA THR A 260 5.68 -27.57 38.66
C THR A 260 6.95 -26.77 38.38
N LEU A 261 6.86 -25.68 37.62
CA LEU A 261 7.99 -24.76 37.40
C LEU A 261 8.20 -23.89 38.64
N ASP A 262 9.46 -23.54 38.93
CA ASP A 262 9.75 -22.49 39.90
C ASP A 262 9.13 -21.15 39.46
N ALA A 263 8.80 -20.28 40.42
CA ALA A 263 8.03 -19.05 40.17
C ALA A 263 8.59 -18.19 39.01
N PRO A 264 9.89 -17.90 38.96
CA PRO A 264 10.41 -17.06 37.89
C PRO A 264 10.43 -17.80 36.52
N SER A 265 10.61 -19.13 36.48
CA SER A 265 10.53 -19.90 35.21
C SER A 265 9.10 -19.98 34.70
N ARG A 266 8.13 -20.01 35.63
CA ARG A 266 6.70 -19.97 35.32
C ARG A 266 6.29 -18.63 34.72
N ALA A 267 6.75 -17.52 35.29
CA ALA A 267 6.50 -16.18 34.75
C ALA A 267 7.03 -16.04 33.31
N LEU A 268 8.26 -16.51 33.05
CA LEU A 268 8.83 -16.50 31.70
C LEU A 268 8.05 -17.37 30.71
N ALA A 269 7.57 -18.55 31.16
CA ALA A 269 6.75 -19.43 30.32
C ALA A 269 5.39 -18.81 29.97
N GLU A 270 4.73 -18.16 30.94
CA GLU A 270 3.49 -17.40 30.71
C GLU A 270 3.72 -16.25 29.71
N ALA A 271 4.84 -15.54 29.83
CA ALA A 271 5.23 -14.50 28.88
C ALA A 271 5.39 -15.01 27.45
N ALA A 272 6.04 -16.16 27.30
CA ALA A 272 6.19 -16.80 26.01
C ALA A 272 4.82 -17.20 25.40
N GLN A 273 3.85 -17.62 26.21
CA GLN A 273 2.52 -18.00 25.73
C GLN A 273 1.76 -16.80 25.15
N THR A 274 1.64 -15.70 25.90
CA THR A 274 0.96 -14.49 25.42
C THR A 274 1.69 -13.89 24.22
N MET A 275 3.03 -13.90 24.22
CA MET A 275 3.83 -13.50 23.08
C MET A 275 3.52 -14.33 21.83
N ASN A 276 3.46 -15.65 21.94
CA ASN A 276 3.14 -16.54 20.82
C ASN A 276 1.73 -16.30 20.27
N ALA A 277 0.76 -16.03 21.14
CA ALA A 277 -0.57 -15.62 20.72
C ALA A 277 -0.52 -14.30 19.92
N CYS A 278 0.20 -13.28 20.42
CA CYS A 278 0.39 -12.01 19.70
C CYS A 278 1.08 -12.21 18.35
N MET A 279 2.14 -13.02 18.31
CA MET A 279 2.88 -13.33 17.09
C MET A 279 2.02 -14.05 16.05
N SER A 280 1.03 -14.84 16.46
CA SER A 280 0.10 -15.48 15.53
C SER A 280 -0.70 -14.47 14.72
N PHE A 281 -1.14 -13.36 15.34
CA PHE A 281 -1.80 -12.25 14.62
C PHE A 281 -0.82 -11.45 13.76
N MET A 282 0.43 -11.25 14.21
CA MET A 282 1.48 -10.60 13.41
C MET A 282 1.81 -11.41 12.15
N VAL A 283 1.95 -12.73 12.25
CA VAL A 283 2.15 -13.63 11.08
C VAL A 283 0.97 -13.57 10.13
N MET A 284 -0.24 -13.38 10.67
CA MET A 284 -1.45 -13.16 9.89
C MET A 284 -1.62 -11.70 9.45
N GLY A 285 -0.61 -10.85 9.54
CA GLY A 285 -0.61 -9.52 8.90
C GLY A 285 -1.16 -8.37 9.75
N ALA A 286 -1.43 -8.56 11.05
CA ALA A 286 -1.68 -7.44 11.94
C ALA A 286 -0.50 -6.44 11.86
N LYS A 287 -0.79 -5.15 11.71
CA LYS A 287 0.23 -4.10 11.61
C LYS A 287 0.78 -3.73 12.99
N THR A 288 -0.09 -3.82 14.00
CA THR A 288 0.27 -3.66 15.39
C THR A 288 -0.55 -4.60 16.29
N VAL A 289 0.11 -5.19 17.28
CA VAL A 289 -0.51 -6.02 18.31
C VAL A 289 -0.01 -5.55 19.67
N VAL A 290 -0.90 -5.24 20.59
CA VAL A 290 -0.55 -4.98 21.99
C VAL A 290 -0.89 -6.22 22.80
N GLY A 291 0.03 -6.65 23.66
CA GLY A 291 -0.20 -7.75 24.59
C GLY A 291 0.60 -7.61 25.87
N THR A 292 0.40 -8.53 26.79
CA THR A 292 1.05 -8.55 28.11
C THR A 292 2.20 -9.56 28.15
N ARG A 293 3.25 -9.27 28.90
CA ARG A 293 4.36 -10.19 29.20
C ARG A 293 4.04 -11.06 30.42
N THR A 294 3.46 -10.48 31.45
CA THR A 294 3.10 -11.19 32.66
C THR A 294 1.60 -11.11 32.86
N PRO A 295 1.00 -12.03 33.63
CA PRO A 295 -0.36 -11.85 34.11
C PRO A 295 -0.50 -10.47 34.77
N VAL A 296 -1.54 -9.75 34.36
CA VAL A 296 -1.84 -8.40 34.84
C VAL A 296 -3.08 -8.44 35.72
N ARG A 297 -3.17 -7.52 36.69
CA ARG A 297 -4.39 -7.38 37.49
C ARG A 297 -5.51 -6.86 36.60
N ASP A 298 -6.71 -7.42 36.75
CA ASP A 298 -7.83 -7.08 35.87
C ASP A 298 -8.19 -5.58 35.89
N ALA A 299 -8.14 -4.95 37.08
CA ALA A 299 -8.40 -3.51 37.21
C ALA A 299 -7.35 -2.67 36.46
N SER A 300 -6.09 -3.09 36.49
CA SER A 300 -4.98 -2.43 35.79
C SER A 300 -5.07 -2.66 34.28
N ALA A 301 -5.50 -3.85 33.85
CA ALA A 301 -5.73 -4.18 32.44
C ALA A 301 -6.83 -3.31 31.82
N LEU A 302 -7.94 -3.15 32.53
CA LEU A 302 -9.01 -2.23 32.14
C LEU A 302 -8.52 -0.78 32.07
N ARG A 303 -7.83 -0.29 33.10
CA ARG A 303 -7.30 1.08 33.12
C ARG A 303 -6.32 1.34 31.98
N PHE A 304 -5.48 0.35 31.66
CA PHE A 304 -4.60 0.43 30.50
C PHE A 304 -5.41 0.53 29.21
N ALA A 305 -6.43 -0.33 29.03
CA ALA A 305 -7.28 -0.30 27.85
C ALA A 305 -8.03 1.05 27.73
N GLU A 306 -8.58 1.57 28.82
CA GLU A 306 -9.24 2.89 28.87
C GLU A 306 -8.28 4.01 28.49
N ALA A 307 -7.05 4.01 29.03
CA ALA A 307 -6.04 5.01 28.68
C ALA A 307 -5.57 4.87 27.23
N PHE A 308 -5.35 3.64 26.76
CA PHE A 308 -4.95 3.34 25.38
C PHE A 308 -6.02 3.80 24.39
N TYR A 309 -7.28 3.48 24.67
CA TYR A 309 -8.38 3.88 23.81
C TYR A 309 -8.75 5.36 23.97
N GLY A 310 -8.57 5.95 25.15
CA GLY A 310 -8.74 7.39 25.38
C GLY A 310 -7.89 8.27 24.46
N GLU A 311 -6.81 7.72 23.91
CA GLU A 311 -5.92 8.40 22.97
C GLU A 311 -6.43 8.38 21.51
N LEU A 312 -7.62 7.86 21.19
CA LEU A 312 -8.19 7.82 19.82
C LEU A 312 -8.63 9.22 19.28
N GLY A 313 -7.71 10.18 19.29
CA GLY A 313 -7.87 11.50 18.68
C GLY A 313 -7.45 11.57 17.21
N GLU A 314 -7.66 12.75 16.60
CA GLU A 314 -7.13 13.05 15.28
C GLU A 314 -5.59 12.98 15.33
N GLN A 315 -4.99 12.02 14.63
CA GLN A 315 -3.54 11.75 14.57
C GLN A 315 -2.94 10.82 15.64
N ALA A 316 -3.75 10.06 16.36
CA ALA A 316 -3.26 9.07 17.33
C ALA A 316 -2.47 7.91 16.68
N GLU A 317 -1.22 7.70 17.11
CA GLU A 317 -0.38 6.56 16.73
C GLU A 317 -0.33 5.52 17.87
N ALA A 318 -0.24 4.23 17.53
CA ALA A 318 -0.27 3.13 18.50
C ALA A 318 0.83 3.24 19.56
N GLY A 319 2.04 3.67 19.18
CA GLY A 319 3.16 3.87 20.09
C GLY A 319 2.90 4.98 21.10
N VAL A 320 2.26 6.08 20.68
CA VAL A 320 1.85 7.18 21.56
C VAL A 320 0.82 6.69 22.56
N ALA A 321 -0.19 5.95 22.09
CA ALA A 321 -1.24 5.43 22.94
C ALA A 321 -0.74 4.42 23.99
N VAL A 322 0.16 3.52 23.60
CA VAL A 322 0.79 2.58 24.55
C VAL A 322 1.67 3.32 25.54
N ARG A 323 2.49 4.28 25.10
CA ARG A 323 3.32 5.08 26.01
C ARG A 323 2.48 5.88 26.99
N GLY A 324 1.42 6.54 26.51
CA GLY A 324 0.46 7.29 27.34
C GLY A 324 -0.21 6.40 28.38
N ALA A 325 -0.71 5.23 27.98
CA ALA A 325 -1.31 4.26 28.89
C ALA A 325 -0.31 3.74 29.93
N ARG A 326 0.94 3.46 29.54
CA ARG A 326 1.99 3.08 30.50
C ARG A 326 2.29 4.21 31.48
N ALA A 327 2.40 5.45 31.00
CA ALA A 327 2.67 6.61 31.83
C ALA A 327 1.52 6.89 32.82
N ALA A 328 0.27 6.71 32.41
CA ALA A 328 -0.89 6.84 33.28
C ALA A 328 -0.86 5.83 34.43
N LEU A 329 -0.59 4.56 34.14
CA LEU A 329 -0.44 3.52 35.17
C LEU A 329 0.77 3.81 36.07
N ALA A 330 1.92 4.13 35.49
CA ALA A 330 3.14 4.43 36.24
C ALA A 330 2.99 5.66 37.16
N GLY A 331 2.28 6.69 36.71
CA GLY A 331 1.98 7.89 37.49
C GLY A 331 1.13 7.62 38.73
N ASP A 332 0.29 6.60 38.66
CA ASP A 332 -0.53 6.13 39.79
C ASP A 332 0.17 5.04 40.62
N GLY A 333 1.47 4.80 40.37
CA GLY A 333 2.27 3.78 41.04
C GLY A 333 2.07 2.36 40.49
N ASP A 334 1.13 2.14 39.58
CA ASP A 334 0.74 0.81 39.12
C ASP A 334 1.79 0.19 38.19
N GLY A 335 2.65 -0.67 38.77
CA GLY A 335 3.71 -1.37 38.06
C GLY A 335 3.28 -2.30 36.92
N THR A 336 1.97 -2.55 36.77
CA THR A 336 1.42 -3.35 35.67
C THR A 336 1.75 -2.77 34.29
N TRP A 337 2.03 -1.46 34.21
CA TRP A 337 2.51 -0.82 32.97
C TRP A 337 3.67 -1.57 32.31
N ALA A 338 4.54 -2.18 33.13
CA ALA A 338 5.74 -2.88 32.70
C ALA A 338 5.46 -4.17 31.92
N SER A 339 4.25 -4.71 32.03
CA SER A 339 3.85 -5.92 31.32
C SER A 339 3.42 -5.65 29.87
N PHE A 340 2.92 -4.44 29.56
CA PHE A 340 2.37 -4.15 28.24
C PHE A 340 3.46 -3.98 27.19
N VAL A 341 3.28 -4.60 26.03
CA VAL A 341 4.23 -4.60 24.91
C VAL A 341 3.50 -4.37 23.60
N LEU A 342 4.05 -3.49 22.77
CA LEU A 342 3.61 -3.23 21.40
C LEU A 342 4.48 -4.01 20.41
N TYR A 343 3.89 -4.95 19.69
CA TYR A 343 4.49 -5.64 18.56
C TYR A 343 4.07 -4.97 17.26
N GLY A 344 4.98 -4.83 16.31
CA GLY A 344 4.71 -4.19 15.02
C GLY A 344 5.14 -2.74 14.96
N ASP A 345 4.51 -1.99 14.08
CA ASP A 345 4.88 -0.61 13.76
C ASP A 345 4.21 0.37 14.76
N PRO A 346 4.99 1.14 15.54
CA PRO A 346 4.45 2.11 16.50
C PRO A 346 3.71 3.28 15.84
N SER A 347 3.92 3.54 14.55
CA SER A 347 3.28 4.62 13.81
C SER A 347 1.95 4.24 13.15
N VAL A 348 1.43 3.04 13.43
CA VAL A 348 0.08 2.66 13.01
C VAL A 348 -0.94 3.59 13.66
N ARG A 349 -1.78 4.22 12.83
CA ARG A 349 -2.83 5.13 13.30
C ARG A 349 -3.96 4.33 13.95
N ILE A 350 -4.41 4.78 15.12
CA ILE A 350 -5.51 4.15 15.86
C ILE A 350 -6.77 5.02 15.91
N THR A 351 -6.80 6.17 15.24
CA THR A 351 -7.91 7.14 15.30
C THR A 351 -9.30 6.53 15.02
N ALA A 352 -10.28 6.85 15.87
CA ALA A 352 -11.69 6.50 15.62
C ALA A 352 -12.26 7.30 14.43
N ALA A 353 -13.18 6.70 13.69
CA ALA A 353 -14.02 7.46 12.78
C ALA A 353 -15.03 8.27 13.61
N PRO A 354 -15.11 9.62 13.47
CA PRO A 354 -16.09 10.40 14.22
C PRO A 354 -17.50 9.82 13.99
N ALA A 355 -18.30 9.77 15.06
CA ALA A 355 -19.68 9.30 15.03
C ALA A 355 -20.38 9.87 13.80
N PRO A 356 -20.97 9.02 12.94
CA PRO A 356 -21.67 9.53 11.78
C PRO A 356 -22.82 10.40 12.29
N ALA A 357 -22.78 11.70 11.98
CA ALA A 357 -24.01 12.47 11.92
C ALA A 357 -25.03 11.63 11.13
N PRO A 358 -26.31 11.57 11.56
CA PRO A 358 -27.31 10.70 10.94
C PRO A 358 -27.18 10.83 9.42
N GLN A 359 -26.64 9.78 8.81
CA GLN A 359 -26.33 9.83 7.39
C GLN A 359 -27.68 9.92 6.68
N PRO A 360 -27.87 10.89 5.76
CA PRO A 360 -28.96 10.75 4.81
C PRO A 360 -28.76 9.38 4.14
N GLU A 361 -29.84 8.60 4.08
CA GLU A 361 -29.89 7.23 3.56
C GLU A 361 -28.86 6.98 2.46
N ARG A 362 -28.09 5.87 2.58
CA ARG A 362 -27.17 5.30 1.58
C ARG A 362 -27.43 5.91 0.21
N THR A 363 -26.54 6.79 -0.25
CA THR A 363 -26.62 7.30 -1.62
C THR A 363 -26.71 6.10 -2.57
N ALA A 364 -27.86 5.98 -3.22
CA ALA A 364 -28.12 4.92 -4.15
C ALA A 364 -27.01 4.93 -5.20
N ARG A 365 -26.35 3.79 -5.41
CA ARG A 365 -25.46 3.62 -6.56
C ARG A 365 -26.24 4.00 -7.84
N PRO A 366 -25.60 4.66 -8.81
CA PRO A 366 -26.27 5.00 -10.05
C PRO A 366 -26.73 3.70 -10.74
N ARG A 367 -27.93 3.73 -11.33
CA ARG A 367 -28.47 2.59 -12.07
C ARG A 367 -27.81 2.51 -13.44
N TYR A 368 -27.65 1.32 -14.01
CA TYR A 368 -27.14 1.20 -15.37
C TYR A 368 -28.30 1.37 -16.37
N THR A 369 -28.06 2.09 -17.47
CA THR A 369 -28.97 2.08 -18.62
C THR A 369 -29.10 0.66 -19.18
N THR A 370 -30.20 0.35 -19.88
CA THR A 370 -30.40 -0.98 -20.47
C THR A 370 -29.28 -1.38 -21.42
N GLN A 371 -28.75 -0.43 -22.19
CA GLN A 371 -27.61 -0.65 -23.10
C GLN A 371 -26.31 -0.90 -22.32
N ALA A 372 -26.00 -0.09 -21.29
CA ALA A 372 -24.80 -0.28 -20.46
C ALA A 372 -24.84 -1.59 -19.68
N PHE A 373 -26.01 -1.97 -19.15
CA PHE A 373 -26.21 -3.26 -18.52
C PHE A 373 -26.06 -4.41 -19.53
N GLY A 374 -26.64 -4.28 -20.73
CA GLY A 374 -26.49 -5.24 -21.82
C GLY A 374 -25.04 -5.46 -22.23
N LEU A 375 -24.24 -4.40 -22.24
CA LEU A 375 -22.79 -4.42 -22.49
C LEU A 375 -22.03 -5.18 -21.40
N LEU A 376 -22.26 -4.86 -20.12
CA LEU A 376 -21.58 -5.54 -19.00
C LEU A 376 -21.96 -7.02 -18.92
N ARG A 377 -23.21 -7.35 -19.22
CA ARG A 377 -23.68 -8.73 -19.32
C ARG A 377 -22.94 -9.49 -20.44
N ARG A 378 -22.75 -8.87 -21.61
CA ARG A 378 -22.00 -9.45 -22.73
C ARG A 378 -20.52 -9.64 -22.41
N ALA A 379 -19.90 -8.67 -21.73
CA ALA A 379 -18.54 -8.82 -21.20
C ALA A 379 -18.46 -10.00 -20.20
N GLY A 380 -19.51 -10.20 -19.39
CA GLY A 380 -19.68 -11.37 -18.53
C GLY A 380 -19.73 -12.68 -19.31
N GLU A 381 -20.51 -12.75 -20.39
CA GLU A 381 -20.58 -13.93 -21.28
C GLU A 381 -19.19 -14.29 -21.85
N PHE A 382 -18.38 -13.31 -22.24
CA PHE A 382 -17.00 -13.56 -22.69
C PHE A 382 -16.07 -14.03 -21.58
N GLY A 383 -16.26 -13.50 -20.35
CA GLY A 383 -15.48 -13.84 -19.16
C GLY A 383 -15.89 -15.16 -18.49
N GLU A 384 -17.08 -15.70 -18.79
CA GLU A 384 -17.65 -16.86 -18.10
C GLU A 384 -16.72 -18.09 -18.11
N PRO A 385 -16.09 -18.49 -19.24
CA PRO A 385 -15.20 -19.65 -19.27
C PRO A 385 -14.00 -19.52 -18.32
N ARG A 386 -13.60 -18.29 -17.97
CA ARG A 386 -12.45 -17.98 -17.10
C ARG A 386 -12.85 -17.58 -15.68
N GLY A 387 -14.14 -17.38 -15.41
CA GLY A 387 -14.64 -16.89 -14.12
C GLY A 387 -14.28 -15.44 -13.78
N ILE A 388 -13.68 -14.71 -14.72
CA ILE A 388 -13.23 -13.32 -14.55
C ILE A 388 -13.41 -12.51 -15.85
N ILE A 389 -13.89 -11.28 -15.73
CA ILE A 389 -13.98 -10.32 -16.84
C ILE A 389 -12.70 -9.49 -16.89
N THR A 390 -12.08 -9.46 -18.06
CA THR A 390 -10.83 -8.71 -18.33
C THR A 390 -11.07 -7.50 -19.22
N SER A 391 -10.07 -6.64 -19.40
CA SER A 391 -10.16 -5.49 -20.29
C SER A 391 -10.33 -5.86 -21.77
N VAL A 392 -9.92 -7.05 -22.19
CA VAL A 392 -10.19 -7.58 -23.54
C VAL A 392 -11.68 -7.90 -23.71
N ASP A 393 -12.32 -8.43 -22.66
CA ASP A 393 -13.76 -8.77 -22.67
C ASP A 393 -14.64 -7.54 -22.73
N LEU A 394 -14.30 -6.54 -21.91
CA LEU A 394 -15.02 -5.28 -21.91
C LEU A 394 -14.82 -4.50 -23.22
N LEU A 395 -13.61 -4.48 -23.78
CA LEU A 395 -13.37 -3.85 -25.08
C LEU A 395 -14.14 -4.55 -26.20
N THR A 396 -14.13 -5.87 -26.22
CA THR A 396 -14.89 -6.64 -27.23
C THR A 396 -16.38 -6.34 -27.12
N ALA A 397 -16.93 -6.29 -25.90
CA ALA A 397 -18.33 -5.92 -25.68
C ALA A 397 -18.65 -4.47 -26.08
N LEU A 398 -17.72 -3.52 -25.82
CA LEU A 398 -17.81 -2.13 -26.28
C LEU A 398 -17.85 -2.08 -27.81
N LEU A 399 -16.92 -2.71 -28.52
CA LEU A 399 -16.85 -2.71 -29.99
C LEU A 399 -18.01 -3.47 -30.66
N GLU A 400 -18.72 -4.31 -29.90
CA GLU A 400 -19.95 -4.95 -30.33
C GLU A 400 -21.23 -4.18 -30.01
N THR A 401 -21.12 -3.03 -29.34
CA THR A 401 -22.24 -2.13 -29.09
C THR A 401 -22.42 -1.22 -30.30
N ASP A 402 -23.61 -1.19 -30.89
CA ASP A 402 -23.86 -0.60 -32.23
C ASP A 402 -23.38 0.86 -32.33
N GLU A 403 -23.63 1.69 -31.32
CA GLU A 403 -23.20 3.09 -31.26
C GLU A 403 -21.66 3.23 -31.25
N VAL A 404 -20.95 2.40 -30.49
CA VAL A 404 -19.48 2.39 -30.43
C VAL A 404 -18.90 1.85 -31.74
N ARG A 405 -19.49 0.76 -32.27
CA ARG A 405 -19.07 0.12 -33.53
C ARG A 405 -19.18 1.07 -34.71
N GLU A 406 -20.29 1.80 -34.83
CA GLU A 406 -20.51 2.77 -35.90
C GLU A 406 -19.45 3.87 -35.86
N ARG A 407 -19.21 4.46 -34.67
CA ARG A 407 -18.17 5.49 -34.47
C ARG A 407 -16.77 4.97 -34.78
N ALA A 408 -16.42 3.78 -34.31
CA ALA A 408 -15.13 3.14 -34.61
C ALA A 408 -14.98 2.86 -36.11
N THR A 409 -16.06 2.45 -36.80
CA THR A 409 -16.07 2.19 -38.24
C THR A 409 -15.80 3.47 -39.05
N VAL A 410 -16.39 4.59 -38.64
CA VAL A 410 -16.16 5.90 -39.27
C VAL A 410 -14.70 6.34 -39.12
N ARG A 411 -14.08 6.08 -37.96
CA ARG A 411 -12.72 6.55 -37.65
C ARG A 411 -11.61 5.64 -38.19
N LEU A 412 -11.80 4.33 -38.20
CA LEU A 412 -10.77 3.35 -38.56
C LEU A 412 -11.04 2.63 -39.89
N GLY A 413 -12.27 2.71 -40.40
CA GLY A 413 -12.71 1.94 -41.56
C GLY A 413 -13.17 0.53 -41.20
N SER A 414 -14.16 0.02 -41.94
CA SER A 414 -14.82 -1.27 -41.68
C SER A 414 -13.90 -2.48 -41.80
N ARG A 415 -12.84 -2.39 -42.61
CA ARG A 415 -11.86 -3.47 -42.78
C ARG A 415 -10.99 -3.64 -41.54
N LEU A 416 -10.42 -2.55 -41.03
CA LEU A 416 -9.52 -2.57 -39.88
C LEU A 416 -10.28 -2.93 -38.59
N LEU A 417 -11.51 -2.42 -38.43
CA LEU A 417 -12.34 -2.77 -37.27
C LEU A 417 -12.69 -4.26 -37.23
N ARG A 418 -12.98 -4.87 -38.39
CA ARG A 418 -13.26 -6.32 -38.47
C ARG A 418 -12.04 -7.16 -38.08
N GLN A 419 -10.87 -6.81 -38.60
CA GLN A 419 -9.60 -7.48 -38.25
C GLN A 419 -9.28 -7.36 -36.76
N LEU A 420 -9.54 -6.19 -36.16
CA LEU A 420 -9.38 -5.98 -34.72
C LEU A 420 -10.33 -6.87 -33.90
N THR A 421 -11.62 -6.93 -34.25
CA THR A 421 -12.58 -7.78 -33.54
C THR A 421 -12.22 -9.26 -33.65
N GLU A 422 -11.81 -9.74 -34.83
CA GLU A 422 -11.35 -11.11 -35.04
C GLU A 422 -10.11 -11.43 -34.18
N MET A 423 -9.16 -10.49 -34.09
CA MET A 423 -7.97 -10.65 -33.25
C MET A 423 -8.31 -10.69 -31.75
N LEU A 424 -9.20 -9.82 -31.27
CA LEU A 424 -9.62 -9.82 -29.87
C LEU A 424 -10.31 -11.14 -29.50
N GLN A 425 -11.16 -11.67 -30.38
CA GLN A 425 -11.79 -12.99 -30.20
C GLN A 425 -10.77 -14.14 -30.23
N TYR A 426 -9.73 -14.02 -31.06
CA TYR A 426 -8.61 -14.98 -31.05
C TYR A 426 -7.86 -14.96 -29.71
N VAL A 427 -7.57 -13.77 -29.16
CA VAL A 427 -6.93 -13.64 -27.85
C VAL A 427 -7.80 -14.20 -26.73
N GLN A 428 -9.11 -13.94 -26.76
CA GLN A 428 -10.07 -14.48 -25.79
C GLN A 428 -10.15 -16.01 -25.81
N SER A 429 -10.03 -16.63 -26.99
CA SER A 429 -10.07 -18.10 -27.14
C SER A 429 -8.76 -18.80 -26.78
N HIS A 430 -7.63 -18.08 -26.69
CA HIS A 430 -6.30 -18.64 -26.44
C HIS A 430 -5.67 -18.21 -25.11
N THR A 431 -6.40 -17.49 -24.25
CA THR A 431 -5.92 -17.16 -22.90
C THR A 431 -6.25 -18.32 -21.94
N PRO A 432 -5.26 -19.09 -21.44
CA PRO A 432 -5.53 -20.21 -20.55
C PRO A 432 -6.13 -19.74 -19.22
N ALA A 433 -7.04 -20.53 -18.66
CA ALA A 433 -7.57 -20.33 -17.32
C ALA A 433 -6.49 -20.73 -16.28
N GLY A 434 -5.72 -19.75 -15.80
CA GLY A 434 -4.84 -19.90 -14.65
C GLY A 434 -3.35 -19.81 -14.98
N GLY A 435 -2.67 -18.81 -14.40
CA GLY A 435 -1.22 -18.73 -14.33
C GLY A 435 -0.77 -18.84 -12.88
N GLY A 436 -0.49 -20.06 -12.44
CA GLY A 436 0.28 -20.40 -11.25
C GLY A 436 1.35 -21.40 -11.66
N ASP A 437 2.58 -21.13 -11.24
CA ASP A 437 3.75 -22.01 -11.18
C ASP A 437 4.25 -22.65 -12.49
N LEU A 438 5.36 -22.10 -13.00
CA LEU A 438 6.35 -22.86 -13.75
C LEU A 438 7.25 -23.55 -12.73
N ASP A 439 6.96 -24.82 -12.44
CA ASP A 439 8.00 -25.75 -12.03
C ASP A 439 7.92 -27.03 -12.86
N ASP A 440 9.11 -27.52 -13.15
CA ASP A 440 9.48 -28.57 -14.09
C ASP A 440 8.93 -29.94 -13.62
N THR A 441 8.30 -30.71 -14.50
CA THR A 441 8.52 -32.17 -14.65
C THR A 441 7.65 -32.82 -15.74
N THR A 442 8.37 -33.42 -16.67
CA THR A 442 8.10 -34.50 -17.64
C THR A 442 6.84 -35.37 -17.52
N ASP A 443 6.14 -35.48 -18.67
CA ASP A 443 5.55 -36.66 -19.34
C ASP A 443 4.89 -37.80 -18.52
N THR A 444 3.60 -38.06 -18.79
CA THR A 444 3.15 -39.21 -19.62
C THR A 444 1.62 -39.23 -19.79
N ALA A 445 1.19 -39.63 -20.99
CA ALA A 445 -0.20 -39.84 -21.43
C ALA A 445 -0.86 -41.09 -20.81
N ASP A 446 -2.20 -41.14 -20.66
CA ASP A 446 -3.10 -41.83 -21.61
C ASP A 446 -4.57 -41.97 -21.12
N SER A 447 -5.49 -41.81 -22.08
CA SER A 447 -6.74 -42.59 -22.33
C SER A 447 -8.04 -42.49 -21.46
N THR A 448 -9.12 -42.07 -22.16
CA THR A 448 -10.44 -42.74 -22.37
C THR A 448 -11.61 -42.71 -21.35
N GLY A 449 -12.79 -42.33 -21.89
CA GLY A 449 -14.15 -42.82 -21.57
C GLY A 449 -14.83 -42.13 -20.38
N SER A 450 -16.13 -41.84 -20.31
CA SER A 450 -17.32 -42.23 -21.06
C SER A 450 -18.45 -41.26 -20.70
N ALA A 451 -19.39 -41.05 -21.61
CA ALA A 451 -20.68 -40.40 -21.33
C ALA A 451 -21.57 -41.30 -20.45
N ASP A 452 -22.36 -40.70 -19.56
CA ASP A 452 -23.81 -41.01 -19.50
C ASP A 452 -24.61 -39.88 -18.83
N SER A 453 -25.85 -39.83 -19.27
CA SER A 453 -26.89 -38.84 -19.15
C SER A 453 -27.82 -39.11 -17.96
N THR A 454 -28.38 -38.06 -17.33
CA THR A 454 -29.80 -38.10 -16.91
C THR A 454 -30.38 -36.69 -16.75
N GLN A 455 -31.35 -36.37 -17.61
CA GLN A 455 -32.25 -35.24 -17.50
C GLN A 455 -33.32 -35.53 -16.44
N GLY A 456 -33.64 -34.54 -15.60
CA GLY A 456 -34.85 -34.48 -14.79
C GLY A 456 -35.46 -33.09 -14.89
N ILE A 457 -36.50 -32.95 -15.69
CA ILE A 457 -37.30 -31.73 -15.88
C ILE A 457 -38.44 -31.74 -14.86
N VAL A 458 -38.57 -30.70 -14.01
CA VAL A 458 -39.87 -30.25 -13.49
C VAL A 458 -39.94 -28.73 -13.51
N ARG A 459 -41.05 -28.24 -14.07
CA ARG A 459 -41.38 -26.87 -14.43
C ARG A 459 -41.83 -26.02 -13.23
N SER A 460 -41.50 -24.74 -13.24
CA SER A 460 -42.38 -23.68 -12.73
C SER A 460 -42.18 -22.38 -13.52
N SER A 461 -43.30 -21.73 -13.80
CA SER A 461 -43.56 -20.69 -14.81
C SER A 461 -42.78 -19.37 -14.65
N PRO A 462 -42.63 -18.55 -15.72
CA PRO A 462 -41.95 -17.27 -15.64
C PRO A 462 -42.88 -16.22 -15.03
N SER A 463 -42.55 -15.73 -13.84
CA SER A 463 -43.06 -14.44 -13.37
C SER A 463 -42.11 -13.35 -13.83
N VAL A 464 -42.68 -12.37 -14.53
CA VAL A 464 -42.00 -11.15 -14.96
C VAL A 464 -41.50 -10.40 -13.73
N ARG A 465 -40.18 -10.17 -13.65
CA ARG A 465 -39.57 -9.05 -12.93
C ARG A 465 -38.49 -8.44 -13.80
N THR A 466 -38.91 -7.62 -14.76
CA THR A 466 -38.07 -6.56 -15.32
C THR A 466 -37.97 -5.45 -14.27
N ASP A 467 -37.07 -5.60 -13.30
CA ASP A 467 -36.57 -4.48 -12.49
C ASP A 467 -35.32 -4.90 -11.73
N GLY A 468 -34.20 -4.23 -12.03
CA GLY A 468 -32.98 -4.21 -11.21
C GLY A 468 -32.01 -5.36 -11.38
N ALA A 469 -31.47 -5.55 -12.59
CA ALA A 469 -30.29 -6.39 -12.72
C ALA A 469 -29.08 -5.70 -12.01
N SER A 470 -28.49 -6.39 -11.04
CA SER A 470 -27.53 -5.81 -10.10
C SER A 470 -26.09 -5.98 -10.59
N VAL A 471 -25.45 -4.86 -10.91
CA VAL A 471 -23.99 -4.77 -11.01
C VAL A 471 -23.50 -4.35 -9.63
N ASN A 472 -22.66 -5.18 -9.02
CA ASN A 472 -21.89 -4.76 -7.86
C ASN A 472 -20.50 -4.39 -8.36
N GLY A 473 -19.86 -3.33 -7.86
CA GLY A 473 -18.57 -2.80 -8.36
C GLY A 473 -17.40 -3.78 -8.52
N THR A 474 -17.58 -5.06 -8.18
CA THR A 474 -16.59 -6.14 -8.28
C THR A 474 -17.06 -7.37 -9.07
N SER A 475 -18.29 -7.38 -9.61
CA SER A 475 -18.86 -8.53 -10.32
C SER A 475 -20.16 -8.23 -11.06
N VAL A 476 -20.45 -8.98 -12.13
CA VAL A 476 -21.77 -9.00 -12.80
C VAL A 476 -22.43 -10.36 -12.60
N GLN A 477 -23.77 -10.37 -12.52
CA GLN A 477 -24.56 -11.60 -12.50
C GLN A 477 -25.02 -11.94 -13.92
N THR A 478 -24.66 -13.13 -14.40
CA THR A 478 -25.09 -13.70 -15.69
C THR A 478 -25.77 -15.05 -15.43
N GLY A 479 -27.10 -15.10 -15.53
CA GLY A 479 -27.89 -16.26 -15.11
C GLY A 479 -27.77 -16.53 -13.60
N ASP A 480 -27.46 -17.78 -13.22
CA ASP A 480 -27.25 -18.19 -11.81
C ASP A 480 -25.81 -18.02 -11.32
N ARG A 481 -24.89 -17.50 -12.16
CA ARG A 481 -23.47 -17.36 -11.83
C ARG A 481 -23.06 -15.90 -11.66
N ARG A 482 -22.16 -15.67 -10.70
CA ARG A 482 -21.54 -14.37 -10.41
C ARG A 482 -20.11 -14.40 -10.93
N ILE A 483 -19.81 -13.56 -11.92
CA ILE A 483 -18.50 -13.49 -12.57
C ILE A 483 -17.74 -12.28 -12.01
N ALA A 484 -16.51 -12.51 -11.55
CA ALA A 484 -15.70 -11.46 -10.94
C ALA A 484 -15.15 -10.48 -11.97
N PHE A 485 -14.91 -9.24 -11.57
CA PHE A 485 -14.14 -8.27 -12.36
C PHE A 485 -12.65 -8.41 -12.07
N SER A 486 -11.80 -8.25 -13.07
CA SER A 486 -10.38 -7.95 -12.81
C SER A 486 -10.23 -6.59 -12.17
N ASP A 487 -9.09 -6.33 -11.51
CA ASP A 487 -8.82 -5.04 -10.87
C ASP A 487 -8.95 -3.86 -11.85
N THR A 488 -8.59 -4.07 -13.12
CA THR A 488 -8.80 -3.07 -14.17
C THR A 488 -10.29 -2.82 -14.42
N ILE A 489 -11.11 -3.87 -14.51
CA ILE A 489 -12.55 -3.73 -14.76
C ILE A 489 -13.29 -3.15 -13.55
N ALA A 490 -12.90 -3.53 -12.33
CA ALA A 490 -13.43 -2.93 -11.11
C ALA A 490 -13.19 -1.41 -11.11
N ARG A 491 -11.97 -0.96 -11.46
CA ARG A 491 -11.65 0.46 -11.61
C ARG A 491 -12.43 1.17 -12.72
N VAL A 492 -12.72 0.50 -13.84
CA VAL A 492 -13.55 1.07 -14.91
C VAL A 492 -14.99 1.29 -14.43
N VAL A 493 -15.57 0.30 -13.76
CA VAL A 493 -16.93 0.36 -13.24
C VAL A 493 -17.05 1.42 -12.14
N GLU A 494 -16.09 1.46 -11.21
CA GLU A 494 -16.03 2.47 -10.15
C GLU A 494 -15.79 3.88 -10.72
N GLY A 495 -14.93 4.02 -11.74
CA GLY A 495 -14.69 5.28 -12.42
C GLY A 495 -15.95 5.80 -13.12
N ALA A 496 -16.69 4.93 -13.80
CA ALA A 496 -17.95 5.29 -14.45
C ALA A 496 -19.03 5.69 -13.43
N ASP A 497 -19.18 4.92 -12.33
CA ASP A 497 -20.10 5.24 -11.23
C ASP A 497 -19.74 6.60 -10.61
N ALA A 498 -18.47 6.84 -10.30
CA ALA A 498 -18.00 8.07 -9.67
C ALA A 498 -18.18 9.30 -10.59
N ALA A 499 -17.89 9.15 -11.89
CA ALA A 499 -18.10 10.19 -12.88
C ALA A 499 -19.59 10.58 -12.92
N VAL A 500 -20.48 9.61 -13.15
CA VAL A 500 -21.94 9.83 -13.22
C VAL A 500 -22.50 10.46 -11.95
N MET A 501 -22.00 10.08 -10.78
CA MET A 501 -22.41 10.70 -9.52
C MET A 501 -21.90 12.13 -9.36
N ALA A 502 -20.68 12.44 -9.82
CA ALA A 502 -20.18 13.82 -9.92
C ALA A 502 -20.95 14.64 -10.98
N ASP A 503 -21.54 13.95 -11.97
CA ASP A 503 -22.66 14.32 -12.86
C ASP A 503 -23.84 15.04 -12.21
N GLY A 504 -24.15 14.61 -10.98
CA GLY A 504 -25.53 14.66 -10.50
C GLY A 504 -26.48 13.78 -11.32
N ARG A 505 -25.94 12.86 -12.15
CA ARG A 505 -26.71 11.87 -12.91
C ARG A 505 -26.89 10.61 -12.05
N ASP A 506 -28.01 9.93 -12.22
CA ASP A 506 -28.34 8.69 -11.51
C ASP A 506 -28.22 7.45 -12.39
N ARG A 507 -27.76 7.62 -13.64
CA ARG A 507 -27.68 6.56 -14.64
C ARG A 507 -26.35 6.50 -15.39
N VAL A 508 -25.73 5.31 -15.39
CA VAL A 508 -24.51 5.00 -16.12
C VAL A 508 -24.83 4.52 -17.54
N GLY A 509 -24.31 5.24 -18.54
CA GLY A 509 -24.41 4.94 -19.97
C GLY A 509 -23.22 4.15 -20.52
N VAL A 510 -23.32 3.74 -21.78
CA VAL A 510 -22.23 3.06 -22.50
C VAL A 510 -21.01 3.98 -22.63
N ASP A 511 -21.24 5.26 -22.91
CA ASP A 511 -20.17 6.25 -23.08
C ASP A 511 -19.45 6.54 -21.75
N ASP A 512 -20.14 6.44 -20.61
CA ASP A 512 -19.51 6.57 -19.29
C ASP A 512 -18.53 5.43 -19.02
N ILE A 513 -18.93 4.20 -19.39
CA ILE A 513 -18.05 3.01 -19.32
C ILE A 513 -16.88 3.13 -20.30
N ALA A 514 -17.11 3.64 -21.51
CA ALA A 514 -16.09 3.83 -22.53
C ALA A 514 -15.04 4.88 -22.11
N VAL A 515 -15.49 6.00 -21.52
CA VAL A 515 -14.59 7.05 -20.98
C VAL A 515 -13.79 6.50 -19.81
N ALA A 516 -14.44 5.84 -18.84
CA ALA A 516 -13.73 5.24 -17.71
C ALA A 516 -12.73 4.15 -18.15
N PHE A 517 -13.03 3.41 -19.23
CA PHE A 517 -12.08 2.47 -19.85
C PHE A 517 -10.83 3.17 -20.38
N LEU A 518 -10.98 4.34 -21.01
CA LEU A 518 -9.85 5.14 -21.48
C LEU A 518 -9.04 5.74 -20.32
N GLU A 519 -9.73 6.27 -19.28
CA GLU A 519 -9.08 6.90 -18.12
C GLU A 519 -8.28 5.92 -17.26
N THR A 520 -8.72 4.67 -17.18
CA THR A 520 -7.97 3.58 -16.52
C THR A 520 -6.78 3.09 -17.35
N GLY A 521 -6.61 3.59 -18.58
CA GLY A 521 -5.54 3.21 -19.48
C GLY A 521 -5.74 1.85 -20.15
N GLY A 522 -6.95 1.26 -20.11
CA GLY A 522 -7.30 0.01 -20.81
C GLY A 522 -6.57 -1.28 -20.38
N GLY A 523 -5.63 -1.19 -19.43
CA GLY A 523 -4.79 -2.31 -18.96
C GLY A 523 -4.03 -3.03 -20.09
N ASN A 524 -3.83 -4.34 -19.96
CA ASN A 524 -3.12 -5.17 -20.96
C ASN A 524 -3.70 -5.06 -22.39
N CYS A 525 -4.98 -4.69 -22.51
CA CYS A 525 -5.64 -4.47 -23.78
C CYS A 525 -5.10 -3.22 -24.52
N ALA A 526 -4.73 -2.16 -23.79
CA ALA A 526 -4.12 -0.98 -24.40
C ALA A 526 -2.73 -1.26 -24.97
N ASP A 527 -1.96 -2.16 -24.37
CA ASP A 527 -0.65 -2.57 -24.91
C ASP A 527 -0.82 -3.42 -26.17
N LEU A 528 -1.85 -4.26 -26.23
CA LEU A 528 -2.22 -5.00 -27.43
C LEU A 528 -2.65 -4.06 -28.58
N LEU A 529 -3.44 -3.03 -28.29
CA LEU A 529 -3.84 -2.01 -29.26
C LEU A 529 -2.65 -1.17 -29.76
N LYS A 530 -1.70 -0.81 -28.87
CA LYS A 530 -0.45 -0.13 -29.25
C LYS A 530 0.41 -0.98 -30.19
N LEU A 531 0.50 -2.29 -29.94
CA LEU A 531 1.31 -3.22 -30.75
C LEU A 531 0.87 -3.26 -32.23
N ILE A 532 -0.41 -2.97 -32.49
CA ILE A 532 -0.98 -2.90 -33.84
C ILE A 532 -1.21 -1.45 -34.32
N GLY A 533 -0.68 -0.46 -33.60
CA GLY A 533 -0.74 0.97 -33.98
C GLY A 533 -2.11 1.63 -33.81
N ILE A 534 -3.06 1.02 -33.08
CA ILE A 534 -4.40 1.60 -32.87
C ILE A 534 -4.43 2.32 -31.52
N ARG A 535 -4.78 3.60 -31.55
CA ARG A 535 -5.01 4.39 -30.34
C ARG A 535 -6.40 4.09 -29.76
N PRO A 536 -6.54 3.72 -28.47
CA PRO A 536 -7.83 3.42 -27.85
C PRO A 536 -8.87 4.54 -28.00
N GLU A 537 -8.44 5.80 -28.05
CA GLU A 537 -9.32 6.97 -28.18
C GLU A 537 -10.02 7.01 -29.54
N LEU A 538 -9.38 6.48 -30.58
CA LEU A 538 -9.99 6.38 -31.92
C LEU A 538 -11.14 5.36 -31.94
N LEU A 539 -11.13 4.39 -31.03
CA LEU A 539 -12.17 3.37 -30.90
C LEU A 539 -13.33 3.85 -30.02
N LEU A 540 -13.03 4.46 -28.88
CA LEU A 540 -13.99 4.59 -27.78
C LEU A 540 -14.44 6.01 -27.44
N ALA A 541 -13.75 7.05 -27.91
CA ALA A 541 -14.09 8.42 -27.50
C ALA A 541 -15.51 8.82 -27.99
N PRO A 542 -16.43 9.24 -27.09
CA PRO A 542 -17.80 9.58 -27.45
C PRO A 542 -17.88 10.79 -28.37
N VAL A 543 -19.01 10.94 -29.08
CA VAL A 543 -19.32 12.15 -29.87
C VAL A 543 -19.94 13.15 -28.90
N VAL A 544 -19.25 14.24 -28.62
CA VAL A 544 -19.71 15.26 -27.67
C VAL A 544 -20.84 16.08 -28.31
N GLU A 545 -22.09 15.80 -27.95
CA GLU A 545 -23.17 16.80 -27.99
C GLU A 545 -23.22 17.51 -26.62
N SER A 546 -23.15 18.83 -26.64
CA SER A 546 -22.82 19.66 -25.49
C SER A 546 -23.90 19.70 -24.40
N ALA A 547 -23.49 19.57 -23.14
CA ALA A 547 -24.17 20.25 -22.02
C ALA A 547 -23.20 20.49 -20.83
N ALA A 548 -22.76 21.74 -20.73
CA ALA A 548 -22.35 22.47 -19.52
C ALA A 548 -21.68 21.69 -18.36
N ARG A 549 -20.38 21.46 -18.47
CA ARG A 549 -19.45 21.33 -17.33
C ARG A 549 -18.29 22.29 -17.54
N SER A 550 -17.81 22.89 -16.45
CA SER A 550 -16.90 24.04 -16.42
C SER A 550 -15.81 24.00 -17.51
N ALA A 551 -15.94 24.93 -18.44
CA ALA A 551 -15.26 24.96 -19.74
C ALA A 551 -13.81 25.47 -19.66
N ASP A 552 -12.89 24.72 -19.05
CA ASP A 552 -11.47 25.05 -19.22
C ASP A 552 -10.48 23.87 -19.15
N ASP A 553 -10.77 22.77 -18.44
CA ASP A 553 -9.70 21.80 -18.09
C ASP A 553 -9.46 20.68 -19.12
N GLY A 554 -9.92 20.84 -20.37
CA GLY A 554 -9.80 19.80 -21.42
C GLY A 554 -9.50 20.29 -22.83
N GLN A 555 -9.51 21.60 -23.09
CA GLN A 555 -9.06 22.09 -24.39
C GLN A 555 -7.54 22.09 -24.45
N PRO A 556 -6.91 21.52 -25.49
CA PRO A 556 -5.51 21.74 -25.75
C PRO A 556 -5.29 23.25 -25.85
N LEU A 557 -4.39 23.81 -25.05
CA LEU A 557 -4.04 25.22 -25.15
C LEU A 557 -3.63 25.49 -26.61
N ALA A 558 -4.39 26.33 -27.31
CA ALA A 558 -4.16 26.59 -28.73
C ALA A 558 -2.87 27.39 -28.90
N LEU A 559 -1.75 26.69 -29.09
CA LEU A 559 -0.42 27.33 -29.24
C LEU A 559 -0.30 28.17 -30.52
N GLY A 560 -1.24 28.03 -31.47
CA GLY A 560 -1.26 28.80 -32.71
C GLY A 560 -1.51 30.29 -32.53
N SER A 561 -2.03 30.72 -31.36
CA SER A 561 -2.16 32.14 -31.02
C SER A 561 -0.89 32.75 -30.39
N LEU A 562 0.12 31.92 -30.08
CA LEU A 562 1.38 32.35 -29.51
C LEU A 562 2.42 32.55 -30.62
N GLY A 563 3.27 33.57 -30.45
CA GLY A 563 4.46 33.72 -31.30
C GLY A 563 5.40 32.50 -31.18
N PRO A 564 6.24 32.21 -32.20
CA PRO A 564 7.06 30.99 -32.27
C PRO A 564 7.90 30.72 -31.01
N GLY A 565 8.54 31.75 -30.45
CA GLY A 565 9.34 31.64 -29.22
C GLY A 565 8.50 31.32 -27.97
N ALA A 566 7.29 31.88 -27.85
CA ALA A 566 6.38 31.58 -26.75
C ALA A 566 5.78 30.18 -26.88
N ALA A 567 5.41 29.77 -28.09
CA ALA A 567 4.95 28.41 -28.36
C ALA A 567 6.05 27.37 -28.06
N ALA A 568 7.31 27.67 -28.42
CA ALA A 568 8.47 26.83 -28.09
C ALA A 568 8.66 26.71 -26.57
N ALA A 569 8.62 27.82 -25.83
CA ALA A 569 8.75 27.80 -24.38
C ALA A 569 7.64 27.00 -23.69
N VAL A 570 6.38 27.10 -24.14
CA VAL A 570 5.26 26.32 -23.59
C VAL A 570 5.42 24.81 -23.89
N ARG A 571 5.88 24.45 -25.10
CA ARG A 571 6.21 23.04 -25.42
C ARG A 571 7.35 22.51 -24.55
N THR A 572 8.40 23.30 -24.34
CA THR A 572 9.52 22.96 -23.46
C THR A 572 9.06 22.81 -22.01
N ALA A 573 8.16 23.68 -21.53
CA ALA A 573 7.62 23.59 -20.18
C ALA A 573 6.82 22.29 -19.98
N ARG A 574 6.03 21.88 -20.98
CA ARG A 574 5.31 20.60 -20.98
C ARG A 574 6.26 19.41 -20.88
N LEU A 575 7.37 19.42 -21.63
CA LEU A 575 8.37 18.35 -21.58
C LEU A 575 9.08 18.29 -20.22
N LEU A 576 9.50 19.44 -19.68
CA LEU A 576 10.12 19.53 -18.36
C LEU A 576 9.17 19.12 -17.22
N ALA A 577 7.87 19.42 -17.38
CA ALA A 577 6.81 19.04 -16.45
C ALA A 577 6.59 17.52 -16.46
N ALA A 578 6.47 16.93 -17.66
CA ALA A 578 6.30 15.49 -17.85
C ALA A 578 7.49 14.69 -17.29
N ALA A 579 8.73 15.11 -17.56
CA ALA A 579 9.93 14.45 -17.05
C ALA A 579 10.08 14.53 -15.52
N LYS A 580 9.37 15.46 -14.86
CA LYS A 580 9.40 15.64 -13.39
C LYS A 580 8.10 15.19 -12.72
N GLU A 581 7.15 14.62 -13.46
CA GLU A 581 5.79 14.28 -13.00
C GLU A 581 5.10 15.45 -12.27
N LYS A 582 5.24 16.67 -12.79
CA LYS A 582 4.70 17.90 -12.20
C LYS A 582 3.73 18.60 -13.14
N ARG A 583 2.85 19.44 -12.60
CA ARG A 583 2.07 20.42 -13.38
C ARG A 583 2.99 21.56 -13.84
N ILE A 584 2.66 22.21 -14.97
CA ILE A 584 3.42 23.37 -15.47
C ILE A 584 3.19 24.57 -14.53
N SER A 585 4.20 24.91 -13.72
CA SER A 585 4.18 26.11 -12.87
C SER A 585 4.75 27.33 -13.60
N THR A 586 4.49 28.53 -13.08
CA THR A 586 5.08 29.79 -13.57
C THR A 586 6.61 29.78 -13.53
N SER A 587 7.20 29.21 -12.47
CA SER A 587 8.65 29.04 -12.34
C SER A 587 9.23 28.09 -13.37
N LEU A 588 8.51 27.02 -13.71
CA LEU A 588 8.92 26.06 -14.74
C LEU A 588 8.78 26.66 -16.14
N LEU A 589 7.74 27.46 -16.37
CA LEU A 589 7.56 28.19 -17.62
C LEU A 589 8.68 29.22 -17.84
N LEU A 590 9.09 29.95 -16.79
CA LEU A 590 10.23 30.88 -16.84
C LEU A 590 11.55 30.16 -17.14
N GLN A 591 11.78 29.00 -16.54
CA GLN A 591 12.92 28.13 -16.88
C GLN A 591 12.84 27.66 -18.34
N ALA A 592 11.65 27.28 -18.81
CA ALA A 592 11.43 26.84 -20.18
C ALA A 592 11.69 27.95 -21.21
N PHE A 593 11.40 29.22 -20.90
CA PHE A 593 11.79 30.36 -21.73
C PHE A 593 13.31 30.50 -21.85
N ALA A 594 14.06 30.27 -20.76
CA ALA A 594 15.51 30.28 -20.79
C ALA A 594 16.10 29.07 -21.55
N VAL A 595 15.49 27.89 -21.42
CA VAL A 595 15.88 26.67 -22.16
C VAL A 595 15.56 26.79 -23.66
N ALA A 596 14.41 27.38 -24.01
CA ALA A 596 14.00 27.62 -25.39
C ALA A 596 14.76 28.78 -26.07
N GLY A 597 15.71 29.42 -25.38
CA GLY A 597 16.55 30.47 -25.96
C GLY A 597 15.84 31.80 -26.19
N SER A 598 14.88 32.19 -25.33
CA SER A 598 14.12 33.43 -25.48
C SER A 598 14.99 34.70 -25.44
N ASP A 599 15.09 35.39 -26.57
CA ASP A 599 15.80 36.67 -26.69
C ASP A 599 15.19 37.77 -25.83
N VAL A 600 13.86 37.82 -25.72
CA VAL A 600 13.16 38.78 -24.87
C VAL A 600 13.57 38.62 -23.40
N LEU A 601 13.64 37.37 -22.91
CA LEU A 601 14.06 37.11 -21.53
C LEU A 601 15.57 37.37 -21.35
N ARG A 602 16.38 37.01 -22.34
CA ARG A 602 17.83 37.22 -22.35
C ARG A 602 18.17 38.72 -22.27
N GLU A 603 17.55 39.54 -23.11
CA GLU A 603 17.76 40.99 -23.17
C GLU A 603 17.21 41.69 -21.92
N ALA A 604 16.02 41.31 -21.45
CA ALA A 604 15.44 41.89 -20.24
C ALA A 604 16.29 41.61 -18.98
N LEU A 605 16.91 40.44 -18.89
CA LEU A 605 17.84 40.12 -17.80
C LEU A 605 19.22 40.75 -18.05
N ALA A 606 19.72 40.81 -19.28
CA ALA A 606 20.98 41.49 -19.59
C ALA A 606 20.93 42.99 -19.26
N GLY A 607 19.77 43.63 -19.40
CA GLY A 607 19.54 45.02 -18.96
C GLY A 607 19.73 45.26 -17.46
N GLN A 608 19.81 44.19 -16.66
CA GLN A 608 20.11 44.24 -15.22
C GLN A 608 21.60 44.01 -14.92
N GLY A 609 22.46 44.05 -15.94
CA GLY A 609 23.91 43.85 -15.81
C GLY A 609 24.32 42.40 -15.62
N GLU A 610 25.50 42.19 -15.04
CA GLU A 610 26.13 40.87 -14.88
C GLU A 610 25.28 39.89 -14.05
N ASP A 611 24.53 40.39 -13.06
CA ASP A 611 23.65 39.56 -12.24
C ASP A 611 22.51 38.95 -13.04
N GLY A 612 21.85 39.73 -13.90
CA GLY A 612 20.79 39.22 -14.77
C GLY A 612 21.35 38.29 -15.85
N ALA A 613 22.53 38.57 -16.40
CA ALA A 613 23.21 37.65 -17.32
C ALA A 613 23.54 36.30 -16.66
N ARG A 614 23.97 36.30 -15.38
CA ARG A 614 24.15 35.08 -14.58
C ARG A 614 22.81 34.36 -14.31
N ALA A 615 21.76 35.10 -13.98
CA ALA A 615 20.43 34.53 -13.74
C ALA A 615 19.90 33.81 -14.98
N TYR A 616 20.03 34.41 -16.17
CA TYR A 616 19.64 33.76 -17.43
C TYR A 616 20.41 32.45 -17.67
N ARG A 617 21.73 32.45 -17.46
CA ARG A 617 22.56 31.22 -17.57
C ARG A 617 22.13 30.14 -16.56
N SER A 618 21.75 30.53 -15.35
CA SER A 618 21.30 29.61 -14.30
C SER A 618 19.95 28.97 -14.66
N LEU A 619 18.99 29.77 -15.15
CA LEU A 619 17.67 29.30 -15.58
C LEU A 619 17.75 28.30 -16.75
N GLY A 620 18.66 28.54 -17.71
CA GLY A 620 18.87 27.68 -18.87
C GLY A 620 19.73 26.44 -18.62
N ARG A 621 20.22 26.20 -17.39
CA ARG A 621 21.17 25.10 -17.09
C ARG A 621 20.61 23.71 -17.44
N LEU A 622 19.30 23.51 -17.31
CA LEU A 622 18.62 22.26 -17.64
C LEU A 622 18.58 21.97 -19.15
N GLY A 623 18.76 22.98 -20.00
CA GLY A 623 18.73 22.86 -21.46
C GLY A 623 20.09 22.60 -22.10
N ARG A 624 21.15 22.39 -21.29
CA ARG A 624 22.52 22.21 -21.77
C ARG A 624 22.91 20.73 -21.72
N PRO A 625 22.74 19.97 -22.83
CA PRO A 625 23.11 18.57 -22.85
C PRO A 625 24.62 18.41 -22.73
N ARG A 626 25.07 17.41 -21.96
CA ARG A 626 26.49 17.04 -21.85
C ARG A 626 26.88 16.15 -23.02
N ARG A 627 28.17 16.17 -23.38
CA ARG A 627 28.71 15.38 -24.50
C ARG A 627 28.41 13.88 -24.43
N HIS A 628 28.28 13.30 -23.25
CA HIS A 628 27.98 11.87 -23.07
C HIS A 628 26.49 11.52 -23.18
N GLU A 629 25.61 12.52 -23.21
CA GLU A 629 24.16 12.32 -23.40
C GLU A 629 23.83 12.04 -24.88
N PHE A 630 24.77 12.29 -25.79
CA PHE A 630 24.65 11.99 -27.21
C PHE A 630 25.32 10.66 -27.56
N TYR A 631 24.68 9.88 -28.43
CA TYR A 631 25.37 8.80 -29.14
C TYR A 631 26.56 9.37 -29.91
N SER A 632 27.68 8.63 -29.92
CA SER A 632 28.94 9.07 -30.56
C SER A 632 28.73 9.56 -31.99
N ARG A 633 28.00 8.79 -32.81
CA ARG A 633 27.69 9.17 -34.21
C ARG A 633 26.92 10.49 -34.33
N THR A 634 25.99 10.79 -33.43
CA THR A 634 25.19 12.03 -33.45
C THR A 634 26.02 13.21 -32.97
N ARG A 635 26.82 13.01 -31.91
CA ARG A 635 27.74 14.01 -31.40
C ARG A 635 28.76 14.42 -32.45
N ASP A 636 29.42 13.45 -33.08
CA ASP A 636 30.50 13.72 -34.04
C ASP A 636 29.98 14.48 -35.27
N LYS A 637 28.72 14.26 -35.66
CA LYS A 637 28.01 15.03 -36.71
C LYS A 637 27.80 16.49 -36.30
N LEU A 638 27.25 16.74 -35.11
CA LEU A 638 27.01 18.09 -34.59
C LEU A 638 28.31 18.86 -34.35
N GLU A 639 29.36 18.19 -33.88
CA GLU A 639 30.68 18.81 -33.65
C GLU A 639 31.35 19.19 -34.98
N ARG A 640 31.23 18.37 -36.04
CA ARG A 640 31.72 18.74 -37.39
C ARG A 640 30.99 19.95 -37.96
N LEU A 641 29.65 19.98 -37.84
CA LEU A 641 28.86 21.14 -38.28
C LEU A 641 29.24 22.41 -37.53
N ALA A 642 29.41 22.31 -36.20
CA ALA A 642 29.82 23.44 -35.37
C ALA A 642 31.21 23.96 -35.74
N ALA A 643 32.19 23.07 -35.93
CA ALA A 643 33.54 23.46 -36.35
C ALA A 643 33.55 24.14 -37.73
N GLY A 644 32.81 23.60 -38.72
CA GLY A 644 32.72 24.19 -40.05
C GLY A 644 31.96 25.53 -40.08
N ALA A 645 31.04 25.76 -39.16
CA ALA A 645 30.34 27.05 -39.01
C ALA A 645 31.24 28.09 -38.32
N GLU A 646 32.00 27.68 -37.30
CA GLU A 646 32.98 28.52 -36.59
C GLU A 646 34.08 29.02 -37.54
N ASP A 647 34.64 28.13 -38.37
CA ASP A 647 35.64 28.48 -39.40
C ASP A 647 35.10 29.48 -40.44
N ALA A 648 33.78 29.45 -40.71
CA ALA A 648 33.10 30.35 -41.63
C ALA A 648 32.49 31.59 -40.96
N GLY A 649 32.68 31.77 -39.64
CA GLY A 649 32.14 32.89 -38.88
C GLY A 649 30.60 32.94 -38.81
N ARG A 650 29.92 31.80 -38.99
CA ARG A 650 28.46 31.69 -39.02
C ARG A 650 27.94 30.78 -37.91
N LEU A 651 26.65 30.87 -37.61
CA LEU A 651 25.97 29.92 -36.73
C LEU A 651 25.49 28.71 -37.54
N VAL A 652 25.42 27.54 -36.90
CA VAL A 652 24.79 26.35 -37.50
C VAL A 652 23.28 26.58 -37.55
N ASP A 653 22.72 26.59 -38.76
CA ASP A 653 21.28 26.71 -38.97
C ASP A 653 20.54 25.37 -38.81
N GLU A 654 19.22 25.44 -38.62
CA GLU A 654 18.36 24.27 -38.41
C GLU A 654 18.38 23.30 -39.60
N GLU A 655 18.46 23.83 -40.82
CA GLU A 655 18.47 23.05 -42.06
C GLU A 655 19.71 22.17 -42.17
N SER A 656 20.89 22.73 -41.87
CA SER A 656 22.17 22.03 -41.86
C SER A 656 22.17 20.86 -40.86
N VAL A 657 21.56 21.05 -39.68
CA VAL A 657 21.41 19.98 -38.69
C VAL A 657 20.49 18.88 -39.23
N LEU A 658 19.34 19.23 -39.80
CA LEU A 658 18.39 18.26 -40.34
C LEU A 658 19.00 17.44 -41.49
N LEU A 659 19.72 18.09 -42.41
CA LEU A 659 20.39 17.41 -43.52
C LEU A 659 21.46 16.43 -43.02
N GLU A 660 22.25 16.80 -42.01
CA GLU A 660 23.28 15.92 -41.44
C GLU A 660 22.68 14.73 -40.68
N LEU A 661 21.52 14.90 -40.03
CA LEU A 661 20.78 13.81 -39.39
C LEU A 661 20.25 12.81 -40.43
N LEU A 662 19.89 13.28 -41.63
CA LEU A 662 19.37 12.47 -42.74
C LEU A 662 20.46 11.91 -43.67
N ALA A 663 21.72 12.32 -43.51
CA ALA A 663 22.82 11.92 -44.39
C ALA A 663 23.27 10.46 -44.23
N ASP A 664 22.97 9.81 -43.10
CA ASP A 664 23.32 8.41 -42.84
C ASP A 664 22.12 7.51 -43.16
N GLU A 665 22.25 6.63 -44.15
CA GLU A 665 21.18 5.76 -44.65
C GLU A 665 20.61 4.84 -43.55
N ASP A 666 21.44 4.46 -42.58
CA ASP A 666 21.06 3.56 -41.47
C ASP A 666 20.55 4.31 -40.23
N SER A 667 20.40 5.64 -40.30
CA SER A 667 20.05 6.44 -39.12
C SER A 667 18.65 6.10 -38.60
N SER A 668 18.49 6.14 -37.28
CA SER A 668 17.19 5.99 -36.63
C SER A 668 16.20 7.07 -37.06
N ALA A 669 16.68 8.25 -37.46
CA ALA A 669 15.85 9.34 -37.97
C ALA A 669 15.25 8.99 -39.33
N ARG A 670 16.02 8.40 -40.26
CA ARG A 670 15.49 7.95 -41.55
C ARG A 670 14.49 6.82 -41.39
N ARG A 671 14.77 5.84 -40.52
CA ARG A 671 13.83 4.76 -40.21
C ARG A 671 12.50 5.29 -39.65
N MET A 672 12.55 6.24 -38.73
CA MET A 672 11.36 6.90 -38.19
C MET A 672 10.55 7.61 -39.28
N LEU A 673 11.20 8.32 -40.21
CA LEU A 673 10.49 8.97 -41.32
C LEU A 673 9.82 7.96 -42.26
N VAL A 674 10.50 6.87 -42.58
CA VAL A 674 9.93 5.78 -43.41
C VAL A 674 8.73 5.13 -42.71
N GLU A 675 8.80 4.87 -41.41
CA GLU A 675 7.67 4.37 -40.62
C GLU A 675 6.46 5.33 -40.63
N LEU A 676 6.71 6.63 -40.75
CA LEU A 676 5.69 7.67 -40.89
C LEU A 676 5.24 7.88 -42.34
N GLY A 677 5.73 7.08 -43.30
CA GLY A 677 5.39 7.17 -44.71
C GLY A 677 6.04 8.36 -45.44
N VAL A 678 7.12 8.92 -44.90
CA VAL A 678 7.88 10.03 -45.50
C VAL A 678 9.17 9.50 -46.11
N GLU A 679 9.37 9.76 -47.40
CA GLU A 679 10.60 9.39 -48.12
C GLU A 679 11.77 10.31 -47.73
N PRO A 680 12.80 9.82 -47.00
CA PRO A 680 13.84 10.69 -46.45
C PRO A 680 14.68 11.40 -47.51
N ASP A 681 14.88 10.79 -48.68
CA ASP A 681 15.62 11.40 -49.79
C ASP A 681 14.82 12.47 -50.53
N GLU A 682 13.48 12.39 -50.50
CA GLU A 682 12.62 13.48 -50.99
C GLU A 682 12.63 14.64 -50.01
N LEU A 683 12.56 14.37 -48.71
CA LEU A 683 12.69 15.40 -47.68
C LEU A 683 14.05 16.09 -47.74
N ALA A 684 15.15 15.33 -47.85
CA ALA A 684 16.49 15.90 -47.98
C ALA A 684 16.65 16.74 -49.26
N ARG A 685 16.03 16.32 -50.37
CA ARG A 685 15.99 17.13 -51.61
C ARG A 685 15.16 18.40 -51.42
N ALA A 686 14.01 18.32 -50.75
CA ALA A 686 13.15 19.46 -50.48
C ALA A 686 13.84 20.49 -49.58
N LEU A 687 14.50 20.04 -48.51
CA LEU A 687 15.29 20.89 -47.62
C LEU A 687 16.34 21.68 -48.42
N ARG A 688 17.15 21.00 -49.23
CA ARG A 688 18.15 21.63 -50.11
C ARG A 688 17.57 22.60 -51.14
N ALA A 689 16.31 22.43 -51.54
CA ALA A 689 15.62 23.31 -52.49
C ALA A 689 15.01 24.55 -51.82
N THR A 690 14.79 24.52 -50.51
CA THR A 690 14.37 25.67 -49.70
C THR A 690 15.54 26.57 -49.28
N SER A 691 16.79 26.10 -49.39
CA SER A 691 17.98 26.95 -49.27
C SER A 691 18.01 27.97 -50.41
N PRO A 692 17.90 29.29 -50.17
CA PRO A 692 18.30 30.26 -51.16
C PRO A 692 19.82 30.13 -51.39
N ASP A 693 20.24 30.03 -52.65
CA ASP A 693 21.65 30.25 -53.04
C ASP A 693 22.13 31.58 -52.42
N PRO A 694 23.42 31.69 -52.02
CA PRO A 694 23.92 32.60 -50.99
C PRO A 694 23.65 34.10 -51.20
#